data_AF-A0A953F488-F1
#
_entry.id   AF-A0A953F488-F1
#
_cell.length_a   1.000
_cell.length_b   1.000
_cell.length_c   1.000
_cell.angle_alpha   90.00
_cell.angle_beta   90.00
_cell.angle_gamma   90.00
#
_symmetry.space_group_name_H-M   'P 1'
#
loop_
_entity.id
_entity.type
_entity.pdbx_description
1 polymer ?
#
loop_
_entity_poly.entity_id
_entity_poly.type
_entity_poly.pdbx_seq_one_letter_code
_entity_poly.pdbx_strand_id
1 'polypeptide(L)'
;MATKQRDISVSEFFAKNRHLLGFDNPRKALLTTVKEAVDNALDACEEAGILPEVWVHIQQTGENRFRVGVQDNGPGILKQQIPNVFGKLLYGSKFHRLRMSRGQQGIGISAAGMYGLLTTGKPVKIMSRVSKKKPAHYYEIAIDTKVNRPEILNGKGEGVDVPPGDAGQATMEKHGIEWIEVDHGTRVTIELEARYQRGRGSVDEYLEQTCIANPHVQLHYVDPENNSSDYSRSTEELPPEAKEILPHPYGIELGQLVTMLKDAKPMSVSQFLNTSFSRVSTSTAKRVCEAAKLSTRANVHRVGRHEGEALYKSLQETKIPPPSTDCVVPIGEQRLLKGLHQVVPGDFYVAVTRPPAVYRGNPFVIEAALAYGGANNATKITLEQLTEFLNESDARTLRQFLTSTFQGVGSEGANKILKEAEFGARQTPAKLKPKEIAKLHEALRNVNLDEGQTMSVLRYANRVPLQFQQAACAITQTVIGTGWRSYGLTQSRNSLPSGPVTIMVHMASVWVPFTSESKEAIAGYPEIQRELRLALQAIGRKLGMYMRRRLRVREAGERRNTFLKYLGEIAQAVGQIENYADNRTSSLYERLCEVAKTKTLHADMKVDRKGNFVAEDSDDEQDFGDNVLIIDRTPAPAETAADADPSEASKSRDAKKPRAAKK
;
A
#
# COMPACT_ATOMS: atom_id res chain seq x y z
N MET A 1 49.84 -18.34 -5.07
CA MET A 1 48.42 -17.94 -5.22
C MET A 1 47.54 -18.51 -4.10
N ALA A 2 47.71 -19.78 -3.68
CA ALA A 2 46.94 -20.38 -2.58
C ALA A 2 47.06 -19.65 -1.22
N THR A 3 48.25 -19.13 -0.87
CA THR A 3 48.50 -18.39 0.39
C THR A 3 47.88 -16.98 0.46
N LYS A 4 47.29 -16.48 -0.63
CA LYS A 4 46.59 -15.18 -0.67
C LYS A 4 45.07 -15.32 -0.55
N GLN A 5 44.55 -16.53 -0.37
CA GLN A 5 43.12 -16.76 -0.11
C GLN A 5 42.77 -16.14 1.25
N ARG A 6 41.69 -15.34 1.28
CA ARG A 6 41.18 -14.68 2.48
C ARG A 6 39.68 -14.91 2.55
N ASP A 7 39.19 -15.29 3.72
CA ASP A 7 37.76 -15.26 4.02
C ASP A 7 37.33 -13.81 4.28
N ILE A 8 36.12 -13.49 3.82
CA ILE A 8 35.47 -12.21 4.06
C ILE A 8 34.25 -12.43 4.96
N SER A 9 34.02 -11.49 5.87
CA SER A 9 32.82 -11.53 6.69
C SER A 9 31.58 -11.20 5.85
N VAL A 10 30.40 -11.57 6.36
CA VAL A 10 29.12 -11.17 5.76
C VAL A 10 28.99 -9.65 5.69
N SER A 11 29.43 -8.93 6.71
CA SER A 11 29.40 -7.46 6.75
C SER A 11 30.34 -6.85 5.73
N GLU A 12 31.53 -7.43 5.54
CA GLU A 12 32.48 -6.98 4.51
C GLU A 12 31.94 -7.24 3.11
N PHE A 13 31.31 -8.40 2.89
CA PHE A 13 30.64 -8.73 1.63
C PHE A 13 29.57 -7.70 1.27
N PHE A 14 28.71 -7.34 2.21
CA PHE A 14 27.65 -6.36 1.97
C PHE A 14 28.14 -4.92 1.90
N ALA A 15 29.18 -4.56 2.66
CA ALA A 15 29.84 -3.26 2.54
C ALA A 15 30.43 -3.03 1.13
N LYS A 16 30.93 -4.11 0.50
CA LYS A 16 31.40 -4.12 -0.90
C LYS A 16 30.25 -4.19 -1.90
N ASN A 17 29.16 -4.90 -1.58
CA ASN A 17 28.02 -5.14 -2.47
C ASN A 17 26.72 -4.46 -2.00
N ARG A 18 26.79 -3.14 -1.79
CA ARG A 18 25.68 -2.33 -1.24
C ARG A 18 24.40 -2.39 -2.09
N HIS A 19 24.54 -2.60 -3.39
CA HIS A 19 23.42 -2.72 -4.32
C HIS A 19 22.50 -3.91 -4.00
N LEU A 20 23.02 -5.00 -3.42
CA LEU A 20 22.22 -6.15 -3.02
C LEU A 20 21.23 -5.81 -1.90
N LEU A 21 21.60 -4.85 -1.05
CA LEU A 21 20.81 -4.37 0.08
C LEU A 21 19.87 -3.21 -0.29
N GLY A 22 19.80 -2.81 -1.56
CA GLY A 22 18.97 -1.68 -1.98
C GLY A 22 19.60 -0.29 -1.75
N PHE A 23 20.90 -0.23 -1.44
CA PHE A 23 21.67 1.02 -1.29
C PHE A 23 22.51 1.31 -2.54
N ASP A 24 21.92 1.15 -3.72
CA ASP A 24 22.55 1.40 -5.03
C ASP A 24 22.53 2.89 -5.42
N ASN A 25 21.47 3.60 -5.06
CA ASN A 25 21.23 5.00 -5.41
C ASN A 25 20.93 5.82 -4.13
N PRO A 26 21.51 7.03 -3.94
CA PRO A 26 21.21 7.91 -2.81
C PRO A 26 19.71 8.17 -2.57
N ARG A 27 18.89 8.21 -3.62
CA ARG A 27 17.43 8.33 -3.49
C ARG A 27 16.83 7.08 -2.84
N LYS A 28 17.23 5.91 -3.33
CA LYS A 28 16.76 4.62 -2.82
C LYS A 28 17.27 4.34 -1.42
N ALA A 29 18.48 4.79 -1.09
CA ALA A 29 19.09 4.67 0.23
C ALA A 29 18.25 5.34 1.33
N LEU A 30 17.72 6.54 1.05
CA LEU A 30 16.84 7.25 1.99
C LEU A 30 15.56 6.46 2.24
N LEU A 31 14.87 6.05 1.16
CA LEU A 31 13.66 5.26 1.25
C LEU A 31 13.90 3.95 1.99
N THR A 32 14.96 3.21 1.65
CA THR A 32 15.26 1.90 2.23
C THR A 32 15.50 2.03 3.74
N THR A 33 16.19 3.09 4.17
CA THR A 33 16.39 3.39 5.60
C THR A 33 15.06 3.60 6.32
N VAL A 34 14.19 4.46 5.77
CA VAL A 34 12.87 4.74 6.36
C VAL A 34 12.00 3.47 6.38
N LYS A 35 11.98 2.74 5.26
CA LYS A 35 11.23 1.49 5.10
C LYS A 35 11.60 0.46 6.16
N GLU A 36 12.88 0.15 6.30
CA GLU A 36 13.34 -0.85 7.27
C GLU A 36 13.12 -0.41 8.73
N ALA A 37 13.18 0.90 9.02
CA ALA A 37 12.90 1.41 10.36
C ALA A 37 11.40 1.35 10.70
N VAL A 38 10.53 1.79 9.78
CA VAL A 38 9.07 1.76 9.95
C VAL A 38 8.55 0.32 10.01
N ASP A 39 9.02 -0.58 9.13
CA ASP A 39 8.59 -1.98 9.14
C ASP A 39 8.93 -2.69 10.46
N ASN A 40 10.09 -2.40 11.05
CA ASN A 40 10.48 -2.95 12.35
C ASN A 40 9.67 -2.35 13.51
N ALA A 41 9.35 -1.05 13.46
CA ALA A 41 8.45 -0.41 14.41
C ALA A 41 7.05 -1.07 14.40
N LEU A 42 6.47 -1.25 13.21
CA LEU A 42 5.16 -1.88 13.06
C LEU A 42 5.14 -3.33 13.56
N ASP A 43 6.15 -4.13 13.18
CA ASP A 43 6.27 -5.51 13.65
C ASP A 43 6.41 -5.56 15.19
N ALA A 44 7.18 -4.66 15.80
CA ALA A 44 7.37 -4.63 17.26
C ALA A 44 6.08 -4.27 18.03
N CYS A 45 5.30 -3.32 17.52
CA CYS A 45 4.01 -2.96 18.12
C CYS A 45 2.98 -4.09 17.97
N GLU A 46 2.86 -4.67 16.77
CA GLU A 46 1.91 -5.76 16.50
C GLU A 46 2.22 -7.02 17.31
N GLU A 47 3.50 -7.41 17.41
CA GLU A 47 3.92 -8.57 18.23
C GLU A 47 3.65 -8.37 19.73
N ALA A 48 3.64 -7.12 20.20
CA ALA A 48 3.33 -6.76 21.58
C ALA A 48 1.83 -6.53 21.86
N GLY A 49 0.97 -6.61 20.83
CA GLY A 49 -0.45 -6.28 20.96
C GLY A 49 -0.73 -4.80 21.21
N ILE A 50 0.18 -3.91 20.80
CA ILE A 50 0.08 -2.46 20.96
C ILE A 50 -0.36 -1.84 19.63
N LEU A 51 -1.31 -0.90 19.66
CA LEU A 51 -1.69 -0.15 18.47
C LEU A 51 -0.53 0.77 18.04
N PRO A 52 0.04 0.60 16.83
CA PRO A 52 1.24 1.31 16.43
C PRO A 52 1.00 2.80 16.24
N GLU A 53 1.82 3.61 16.89
CA GLU A 53 1.97 5.03 16.66
C GLU A 53 3.45 5.31 16.35
N VAL A 54 3.70 5.87 15.18
CA VAL A 54 5.05 6.00 14.61
C VAL A 54 5.32 7.44 14.21
N TRP A 55 6.46 7.97 14.65
CA TRP A 55 6.93 9.30 14.26
C TRP A 55 8.15 9.15 13.35
N VAL A 56 8.07 9.74 12.16
CA VAL A 56 9.14 9.78 11.17
C VAL A 56 9.57 11.23 11.00
N HIS A 57 10.82 11.53 11.28
CA HIS A 57 11.40 12.85 11.11
C HIS A 57 12.63 12.75 10.21
N ILE A 58 12.63 13.50 9.10
CA ILE A 58 13.77 13.58 8.19
C ILE A 58 14.29 15.00 8.19
N GLN A 59 15.55 15.19 8.55
CA GLN A 59 16.19 16.50 8.60
C GLN A 59 17.38 16.55 7.62
N GLN A 60 17.47 17.61 6.82
CA GLN A 60 18.67 17.84 6.01
C GLN A 60 19.79 18.43 6.87
N THR A 61 20.93 17.73 6.97
CA THR A 61 22.09 18.17 7.78
C THR A 61 23.23 18.74 6.94
N GLY A 62 23.18 18.54 5.62
CA GLY A 62 24.12 19.08 4.65
C GLY A 62 23.61 18.88 3.22
N GLU A 63 24.40 19.26 2.21
CA GLU A 63 23.95 19.26 0.80
C GLU A 63 23.40 17.91 0.34
N ASN A 64 24.09 16.81 0.64
CA ASN A 64 23.67 15.44 0.32
C ASN A 64 23.53 14.56 1.57
N ARG A 65 23.29 15.16 2.74
CA ARG A 65 23.24 14.44 4.03
C ARG A 65 21.91 14.65 4.71
N PHE A 66 21.32 13.54 5.13
CA PHE A 66 20.03 13.49 5.78
C PHE A 66 20.14 12.70 7.07
N ARG A 67 19.49 13.20 8.11
CA ARG A 67 19.26 12.50 9.37
C ARG A 67 17.83 11.99 9.38
N VAL A 68 17.68 10.68 9.46
CA VAL A 68 16.38 10.01 9.58
C VAL A 68 16.21 9.56 11.01
N GLY A 69 15.20 10.06 11.70
CA GLY A 69 14.74 9.59 13.00
C GLY A 69 13.39 8.89 12.87
N VAL A 70 13.30 7.64 13.31
CA VAL A 70 12.02 6.91 13.41
C VAL A 70 11.83 6.49 14.85
N GLN A 71 10.69 6.87 15.43
CA GLN A 71 10.29 6.51 16.79
C GLN A 71 8.97 5.73 16.77
N ASP A 72 8.87 4.72 17.61
CA ASP A 72 7.67 3.94 17.85
C ASP A 72 7.18 4.02 19.29
N ASN A 73 5.92 3.63 19.51
CA ASN A 73 5.33 3.39 20.82
C ASN A 73 5.34 1.90 21.22
N GLY A 74 6.26 1.09 20.65
CA GLY A 74 6.34 -0.34 20.89
C GLY A 74 6.85 -0.70 22.30
N PRO A 75 7.09 -1.98 22.59
CA PRO A 75 7.47 -2.45 23.93
C PRO A 75 8.86 -2.00 24.40
N GLY A 76 9.64 -1.35 23.53
CA GLY A 76 11.07 -1.11 23.74
C GLY A 76 11.92 -2.37 23.57
N ILE A 77 13.24 -2.20 23.61
CA ILE A 77 14.23 -3.25 23.45
C ILE A 77 15.05 -3.35 24.74
N LEU A 78 15.29 -4.59 25.19
CA LEU A 78 16.11 -4.84 26.38
C LEU A 78 17.56 -4.40 26.15
N LYS A 79 18.17 -3.77 27.16
CA LYS A 79 19.56 -3.26 27.16
C LYS A 79 20.57 -4.21 26.50
N GLN A 80 20.51 -5.49 26.83
CA GLN A 80 21.44 -6.52 26.34
C GLN A 80 21.27 -6.87 24.84
N GLN A 81 20.08 -6.60 24.27
CA GLN A 81 19.75 -6.96 22.89
C GLN A 81 20.02 -5.80 21.92
N ILE A 82 19.98 -4.53 22.39
CA ILE A 82 20.16 -3.34 21.54
C ILE A 82 21.42 -3.44 20.66
N PRO A 83 22.63 -3.73 21.21
CA PRO A 83 23.83 -3.79 20.37
C PRO A 83 23.74 -4.87 19.28
N ASN A 84 23.17 -6.03 19.60
CA ASN A 84 23.10 -7.14 18.65
C ASN A 84 22.07 -6.89 17.53
N VAL A 85 20.94 -6.26 17.85
CA VAL A 85 19.90 -5.95 16.85
C VAL A 85 20.41 -4.96 15.80
N PHE A 86 21.08 -3.90 16.23
CA PHE A 86 21.50 -2.83 15.31
C PHE A 86 22.93 -2.99 14.79
N GLY A 87 23.80 -3.69 15.52
CA GLY A 87 25.22 -3.77 15.20
C GLY A 87 25.72 -5.12 14.70
N LYS A 88 24.84 -6.09 14.45
CA LYS A 88 25.19 -7.41 13.89
C LYS A 88 24.28 -7.76 12.73
N LEU A 89 24.86 -8.03 11.56
CA LEU A 89 24.12 -8.53 10.41
C LEU A 89 23.73 -10.00 10.59
N LEU A 90 22.57 -10.36 10.05
CA LEU A 90 21.95 -11.67 10.19
C LEU A 90 21.63 -12.05 11.65
N TYR A 91 21.18 -11.06 12.45
CA TYR A 91 20.75 -11.26 13.82
C TYR A 91 19.28 -10.86 13.98
N GLY A 92 18.48 -11.70 14.64
CA GLY A 92 17.08 -11.40 14.85
C GLY A 92 16.29 -12.56 15.46
N SER A 93 15.11 -12.25 15.98
CA SER A 93 14.15 -13.23 16.52
C SER A 93 13.39 -13.98 15.41
N LYS A 94 13.44 -13.48 14.18
CA LYS A 94 12.66 -13.97 13.02
C LYS A 94 13.34 -15.10 12.24
N PHE A 95 14.53 -15.53 12.66
CA PHE A 95 15.26 -16.63 12.01
C PHE A 95 14.64 -17.99 12.33
N HIS A 96 14.60 -18.88 11.32
CA HIS A 96 14.14 -20.27 11.40
C HIS A 96 12.64 -20.50 11.66
N ARG A 97 11.85 -19.44 11.82
CA ARG A 97 10.39 -19.54 11.98
C ARG A 97 9.69 -19.29 10.66
N LEU A 98 8.91 -20.26 10.20
CA LEU A 98 8.05 -20.10 9.03
C LEU A 98 6.72 -19.47 9.48
N ARG A 99 6.73 -18.13 9.61
CA ARG A 99 5.52 -17.31 9.79
C ARG A 99 5.57 -16.08 8.87
N MET A 100 4.41 -15.51 8.56
CA MET A 100 4.33 -14.24 7.83
C MET A 100 4.95 -13.10 8.67
N SER A 101 5.84 -12.33 8.05
CA SER A 101 6.45 -11.11 8.61
C SER A 101 6.83 -10.13 7.51
N ARG A 102 6.98 -8.83 7.86
CA ARG A 102 7.46 -7.79 6.94
C ARG A 102 8.95 -8.00 6.62
N GLY A 103 9.76 -8.22 7.66
CA GLY A 103 11.18 -8.57 7.54
C GLY A 103 11.46 -10.08 7.49
N GLN A 104 12.28 -10.55 6.55
CA GLN A 104 12.59 -11.99 6.34
C GLN A 104 13.97 -12.45 6.87
N GLN A 105 15.01 -11.61 6.82
CA GLN A 105 16.40 -12.08 6.93
C GLN A 105 17.21 -11.39 8.05
N GLY A 106 16.63 -10.48 8.86
CA GLY A 106 17.37 -9.81 9.93
C GLY A 106 18.60 -9.01 9.46
N ILE A 107 18.51 -8.39 8.28
CA ILE A 107 19.59 -7.61 7.65
C ILE A 107 19.27 -6.11 7.62
N GLY A 108 17.98 -5.76 7.50
CA GLY A 108 17.52 -4.45 7.05
C GLY A 108 18.06 -3.25 7.81
N ILE A 109 17.71 -3.12 9.10
CA ILE A 109 18.09 -1.93 9.87
C ILE A 109 19.59 -1.85 10.14
N SER A 110 20.26 -2.99 10.33
CA SER A 110 21.72 -3.06 10.51
C SER A 110 22.44 -2.68 9.21
N ALA A 111 21.88 -3.01 8.04
CA ALA A 111 22.38 -2.57 6.74
C ALA A 111 22.22 -1.05 6.55
N ALA A 112 21.10 -0.47 6.95
CA ALA A 112 20.89 0.98 6.94
C ALA A 112 21.91 1.70 7.85
N GLY A 113 22.14 1.15 9.05
CA GLY A 113 23.16 1.63 9.97
C GLY A 113 24.58 1.55 9.41
N MET A 114 24.92 0.41 8.79
CA MET A 114 26.21 0.23 8.10
C MET A 114 26.38 1.23 6.96
N TYR A 115 25.36 1.45 6.15
CA TYR A 115 25.40 2.42 5.05
C TYR A 115 25.59 3.85 5.57
N GLY A 116 24.87 4.24 6.63
CA GLY A 116 25.05 5.53 7.30
C GLY A 116 26.46 5.73 7.82
N LEU A 117 27.03 4.72 8.50
CA LEU A 117 28.40 4.73 9.01
C LEU A 117 29.44 4.84 7.86
N LEU A 118 29.27 4.08 6.79
CA LEU A 118 30.21 4.09 5.66
C LEU A 118 30.18 5.39 4.85
N THR A 119 29.05 6.10 4.84
CA THR A 119 28.89 7.33 4.05
C THR A 119 29.18 8.58 4.88
N THR A 120 28.73 8.64 6.12
CA THR A 120 28.88 9.85 6.96
C THR A 120 29.93 9.72 8.05
N GLY A 121 30.38 8.50 8.37
CA GLY A 121 31.27 8.22 9.50
C GLY A 121 30.59 8.32 10.87
N LYS A 122 29.28 8.64 10.93
CA LYS A 122 28.56 8.79 12.18
C LYS A 122 27.93 7.46 12.63
N PRO A 123 27.93 7.16 13.94
CA PRO A 123 27.28 5.97 14.46
C PRO A 123 25.76 6.08 14.41
N VAL A 124 25.10 4.93 14.48
CA VAL A 124 23.64 4.86 14.66
C VAL A 124 23.32 5.22 16.10
N LYS A 125 22.41 6.17 16.30
CA LYS A 125 21.94 6.58 17.62
C LYS A 125 20.62 5.87 17.92
N ILE A 126 20.57 5.11 19.00
CA ILE A 126 19.37 4.39 19.43
C ILE A 126 19.01 4.82 20.84
N MET A 127 17.74 5.15 21.04
CA MET A 127 17.16 5.29 22.37
C MET A 127 16.01 4.29 22.52
N SER A 128 15.96 3.56 23.63
CA SER A 128 14.86 2.64 23.89
C SER A 128 14.39 2.69 25.33
N ARG A 129 13.07 2.70 25.54
CA ARG A 129 12.41 2.75 26.84
C ARG A 129 11.40 1.61 26.93
N VAL A 130 11.58 0.73 27.92
CA VAL A 130 10.67 -0.42 28.15
C VAL A 130 9.45 -0.03 28.99
N SER A 131 9.59 0.99 29.83
CA SER A 131 8.51 1.50 30.68
C SER A 131 8.85 2.88 31.22
N LYS A 132 7.84 3.73 31.42
CA LYS A 132 7.95 5.07 32.01
C LYS A 132 8.69 5.12 33.35
N LYS A 133 8.60 4.05 34.15
CA LYS A 133 9.26 3.94 35.47
C LYS A 133 10.72 3.50 35.40
N LYS A 134 11.15 2.95 34.26
CA LYS A 134 12.52 2.43 34.07
C LYS A 134 13.36 3.46 33.32
N PRO A 135 14.69 3.46 33.50
CA PRO A 135 15.55 4.31 32.70
C PRO A 135 15.43 3.94 31.21
N ALA A 136 15.49 4.96 30.35
CA ALA A 136 15.67 4.75 28.92
C ALA A 136 17.16 4.49 28.64
N HIS A 137 17.46 3.67 27.64
CA HIS A 137 18.84 3.31 27.30
C HIS A 137 19.25 3.98 25.98
N TYR A 138 20.32 4.77 26.01
CA TYR A 138 20.88 5.48 24.86
C TYR A 138 22.20 4.86 24.40
N TYR A 139 22.28 4.51 23.12
CA TYR A 139 23.40 3.82 22.51
C TYR A 139 23.85 4.51 21.22
N GLU A 140 25.16 4.62 21.05
CA GLU A 140 25.80 4.97 19.78
C GLU A 140 26.55 3.74 19.26
N ILE A 141 26.01 3.11 18.21
CA ILE A 141 26.47 1.82 17.73
C ILE A 141 27.11 1.95 16.34
N ALA A 142 28.29 1.35 16.20
CA ALA A 142 28.97 1.11 14.93
C ALA A 142 29.10 -0.40 14.68
N ILE A 143 29.21 -0.79 13.41
CA ILE A 143 29.43 -2.19 13.01
C ILE A 143 30.88 -2.36 12.64
N ASP A 144 31.58 -3.28 13.31
CA ASP A 144 32.86 -3.77 12.82
C ASP A 144 32.60 -4.70 11.63
N THR A 145 32.85 -4.19 10.43
CA THR A 145 32.63 -4.91 9.17
C THR A 145 33.58 -6.08 8.97
N LYS A 146 34.71 -6.18 9.70
CA LYS A 146 35.65 -7.30 9.55
C LYS A 146 35.20 -8.53 10.33
N VAL A 147 34.61 -8.36 11.50
CA VAL A 147 34.21 -9.48 12.39
C VAL A 147 32.69 -9.63 12.56
N ASN A 148 31.89 -8.73 11.97
CA ASN A 148 30.43 -8.68 12.14
C ASN A 148 30.01 -8.64 13.62
N ARG A 149 30.55 -7.66 14.37
CA ARG A 149 30.22 -7.43 15.77
C ARG A 149 29.85 -5.97 16.02
N PRO A 150 28.96 -5.71 16.98
CA PRO A 150 28.63 -4.36 17.39
C PRO A 150 29.79 -3.75 18.19
N GLU A 151 30.07 -2.47 17.92
CA GLU A 151 30.95 -1.62 18.71
C GLU A 151 30.12 -0.49 19.32
N ILE A 152 30.18 -0.33 20.64
CA ILE A 152 29.45 0.70 21.38
C ILE A 152 30.42 1.85 21.64
N LEU A 153 30.13 3.03 21.08
CA LEU A 153 31.04 4.17 21.12
C LEU A 153 30.81 5.10 22.31
N ASN A 154 29.63 5.04 22.94
CA ASN A 154 29.29 5.88 24.08
C ASN A 154 29.36 5.12 25.43
N GLY A 155 29.41 5.87 26.53
CA GLY A 155 29.32 5.29 27.88
C GLY A 155 30.42 4.27 28.22
N LYS A 156 31.65 4.48 27.71
CA LYS A 156 32.78 3.54 27.86
C LYS A 156 32.49 2.12 27.36
N GLY A 157 31.59 1.97 26.39
CA GLY A 157 31.20 0.69 25.81
C GLY A 157 29.96 0.04 26.42
N GLU A 158 29.30 0.67 27.39
CA GLU A 158 28.08 0.13 28.01
C GLU A 158 26.79 0.89 27.63
N GLY A 159 26.91 2.00 26.89
CA GLY A 159 25.81 2.93 26.64
C GLY A 159 25.55 3.87 27.82
N VAL A 160 24.57 4.76 27.66
CA VAL A 160 24.17 5.73 28.68
C VAL A 160 22.75 5.44 29.13
N ASP A 161 22.54 5.25 30.43
CA ASP A 161 21.22 5.10 31.02
C ASP A 161 20.64 6.49 31.35
N VAL A 162 19.51 6.82 30.76
CA VAL A 162 18.78 8.08 30.92
C VAL A 162 17.70 7.87 31.99
N PRO A 163 17.77 8.55 33.15
CA PRO A 163 16.80 8.38 34.23
C PRO A 163 15.42 8.92 33.83
N PRO A 164 14.32 8.45 34.46
CA PRO A 164 12.99 9.01 34.22
C PRO A 164 12.83 10.41 34.85
N GLY A 165 11.91 11.23 34.29
CA GLY A 165 11.58 12.58 34.77
C GLY A 165 12.48 13.69 34.23
N ASP A 166 12.52 14.83 34.92
CA ASP A 166 13.23 16.05 34.49
C ASP A 166 14.75 15.84 34.33
N ALA A 167 15.34 14.98 35.18
CA ALA A 167 16.75 14.57 35.07
C ALA A 167 17.03 13.83 33.75
N GLY A 168 16.04 13.09 33.24
CA GLY A 168 16.08 12.45 31.93
C GLY A 168 16.08 13.46 30.79
N GLN A 169 15.17 14.44 30.85
CA GLN A 169 15.07 15.50 29.84
C GLN A 169 16.38 16.29 29.73
N ALA A 170 16.98 16.70 30.85
CA ALA A 170 18.28 17.37 30.85
C ALA A 170 19.40 16.49 30.24
N THR A 171 19.34 15.17 30.44
CA THR A 171 20.30 14.23 29.83
C THR A 171 20.07 14.10 28.32
N MET A 172 18.81 14.07 27.88
CA MET A 172 18.45 14.04 26.46
C MET A 172 18.89 15.30 25.74
N GLU A 173 18.66 16.49 26.31
CA GLU A 173 19.12 17.77 25.78
C GLU A 173 20.64 17.82 25.67
N LYS A 174 21.36 17.39 26.73
CA LYS A 174 22.83 17.34 26.74
C LYS A 174 23.40 16.48 25.62
N HIS A 175 22.74 15.37 25.29
CA HIS A 175 23.17 14.46 24.22
C HIS A 175 22.54 14.78 22.85
N GLY A 176 21.70 15.81 22.75
CA GLY A 176 20.96 16.19 21.55
C GLY A 176 20.05 15.06 21.05
N ILE A 177 19.43 14.33 21.96
CA ILE A 177 18.53 13.22 21.67
C ILE A 177 17.11 13.77 21.50
N GLU A 178 16.59 13.67 20.29
CA GLU A 178 15.18 13.97 20.05
C GLU A 178 14.33 12.80 20.56
N TRP A 179 13.28 13.09 21.34
CA TRP A 179 12.39 12.06 21.87
C TRP A 179 11.00 12.62 22.08
N ILE A 180 10.01 11.90 21.57
CA ILE A 180 8.61 12.20 21.80
C ILE A 180 8.17 11.41 23.02
N GLU A 181 7.49 12.06 23.96
CA GLU A 181 7.21 11.44 25.25
C GLU A 181 6.14 10.34 25.15
N VAL A 182 6.60 9.08 25.19
CA VAL A 182 5.77 7.86 25.13
C VAL A 182 6.08 6.89 26.28
N ASP A 183 5.09 6.20 26.85
CA ASP A 183 5.32 5.34 28.02
C ASP A 183 6.37 4.23 27.79
N HIS A 184 6.44 3.72 26.56
CA HIS A 184 7.44 2.77 26.07
C HIS A 184 7.64 2.99 24.57
N GLY A 185 8.81 2.64 24.05
CA GLY A 185 9.12 2.83 22.63
C GLY A 185 10.60 2.70 22.32
N THR A 186 10.91 2.72 21.02
CA THR A 186 12.28 2.82 20.52
C THR A 186 12.39 3.93 19.50
N ARG A 187 13.48 4.69 19.54
CA ARG A 187 13.86 5.65 18.51
C ARG A 187 15.20 5.25 17.90
N VAL A 188 15.23 5.18 16.58
CA VAL A 188 16.43 4.91 15.80
C VAL A 188 16.72 6.13 14.95
N THR A 189 17.93 6.67 15.07
CA THR A 189 18.38 7.83 14.31
C THR A 189 19.64 7.46 13.51
N ILE A 190 19.55 7.58 12.19
CA ILE A 190 20.61 7.24 11.23
C ILE A 190 20.90 8.48 10.39
N GLU A 191 22.18 8.86 10.31
CA GLU A 191 22.64 9.90 9.37
C GLU A 191 23.31 9.23 8.17
N LEU A 192 22.87 9.57 6.97
CA LEU A 192 23.33 8.94 5.73
C LEU A 192 23.45 9.94 4.58
N GLU A 193 24.28 9.59 3.59
CA GLU A 193 24.30 10.30 2.30
C GLU A 193 23.16 9.82 1.40
N ALA A 194 22.28 10.75 1.02
CA ALA A 194 21.00 10.46 0.41
C ALA A 194 20.52 11.65 -0.45
N ARG A 195 19.45 11.43 -1.23
CA ARG A 195 18.73 12.49 -1.94
C ARG A 195 17.23 12.41 -1.67
N TYR A 196 16.67 13.47 -1.12
CA TYR A 196 15.22 13.62 -0.98
C TYR A 196 14.60 14.10 -2.30
N GLN A 197 13.46 13.53 -2.68
CA GLN A 197 12.70 13.91 -3.86
C GLN A 197 11.25 13.54 -3.63
N ARG A 198 10.32 14.47 -3.92
CA ARG A 198 8.87 14.24 -3.86
C ARG A 198 8.35 13.48 -5.07
N GLY A 199 7.16 12.87 -4.91
CA GLY A 199 6.45 12.19 -5.98
C GLY A 199 6.82 10.70 -6.12
N ARG A 200 6.75 10.15 -7.34
CA ARG A 200 6.77 8.70 -7.53
C ARG A 200 8.07 8.03 -7.11
N GLY A 201 8.03 7.15 -6.12
CA GLY A 201 9.18 6.48 -5.48
C GLY A 201 9.83 7.35 -4.39
N SER A 202 9.08 8.28 -3.80
CA SER A 202 9.51 9.07 -2.64
C SER A 202 9.19 8.36 -1.32
N VAL A 203 9.76 8.91 -0.25
CA VAL A 203 9.43 8.51 1.12
C VAL A 203 7.97 8.83 1.43
N ASP A 204 7.46 9.97 0.95
CA ASP A 204 6.08 10.40 1.18
C ASP A 204 5.08 9.37 0.63
N GLU A 205 5.27 8.96 -0.64
CA GLU A 205 4.42 7.94 -1.27
C GLU A 205 4.52 6.60 -0.52
N TYR A 206 5.66 6.29 0.09
CA TYR A 206 5.84 5.05 0.84
C TYR A 206 5.05 5.09 2.15
N LEU A 207 5.10 6.20 2.89
CA LEU A 207 4.37 6.38 4.13
C LEU A 207 2.86 6.38 3.87
N GLU A 208 2.40 7.04 2.81
CA GLU A 208 1.01 6.99 2.34
C GLU A 208 0.56 5.56 2.05
N GLN A 209 1.33 4.81 1.24
CA GLN A 209 1.04 3.41 0.93
C GLN A 209 1.06 2.51 2.18
N THR A 210 1.95 2.80 3.12
CA THR A 210 2.04 2.06 4.39
C THR A 210 0.76 2.23 5.21
N CYS A 211 0.18 3.44 5.25
CA CYS A 211 -1.10 3.70 5.92
C CYS A 211 -2.27 2.96 5.25
N ILE A 212 -2.26 2.83 3.92
CA ILE A 212 -3.29 2.04 3.19
C ILE A 212 -3.26 0.57 3.60
N ALA A 213 -2.08 -0.04 3.66
CA ALA A 213 -1.94 -1.46 3.99
C ALA A 213 -2.10 -1.76 5.49
N ASN A 214 -1.96 -0.76 6.35
CA ASN A 214 -1.99 -0.89 7.80
C ASN A 214 -2.94 0.15 8.42
N PRO A 215 -4.27 -0.03 8.29
CA PRO A 215 -5.26 0.96 8.70
C PRO A 215 -5.30 1.21 10.22
N HIS A 216 -4.70 0.33 11.02
CA HIS A 216 -4.59 0.47 12.48
C HIS A 216 -3.42 1.35 12.94
N VAL A 217 -2.58 1.81 12.01
CA VAL A 217 -1.39 2.62 12.29
C VAL A 217 -1.76 4.09 12.34
N GLN A 218 -1.19 4.80 13.31
CA GLN A 218 -1.12 6.25 13.32
C GLN A 218 0.31 6.70 13.00
N LEU A 219 0.46 7.61 12.04
CA LEU A 219 1.75 8.01 11.53
C LEU A 219 1.89 9.53 11.50
N HIS A 220 2.97 10.02 12.10
CA HIS A 220 3.34 11.43 12.13
C HIS A 220 4.62 11.60 11.32
N TYR A 221 4.57 12.41 10.27
CA TYR A 221 5.70 12.60 9.37
C TYR A 221 6.12 14.07 9.32
N VAL A 222 7.39 14.33 9.53
CA VAL A 222 8.01 15.65 9.31
C VAL A 222 9.09 15.50 8.24
N ASP A 223 8.90 16.22 7.14
CA ASP A 223 9.81 16.19 5.99
C ASP A 223 11.04 17.11 6.16
N PRO A 224 12.04 17.05 5.27
CA PRO A 224 13.24 17.90 5.34
C PRO A 224 12.99 19.41 5.27
N GLU A 225 11.81 19.81 4.79
CA GLU A 225 11.36 21.20 4.66
C GLU A 225 10.53 21.63 5.88
N ASN A 226 10.43 20.78 6.91
CA ASN A 226 9.61 20.94 8.12
C ASN A 226 8.09 20.94 7.87
N ASN A 227 7.62 20.38 6.77
CA ASN A 227 6.20 20.15 6.57
C ASN A 227 5.76 18.92 7.38
N SER A 228 4.71 19.08 8.17
CA SER A 228 4.12 17.99 8.96
C SER A 228 2.92 17.37 8.25
N SER A 229 2.86 16.04 8.22
CA SER A 229 1.74 15.26 7.70
C SER A 229 1.34 14.20 8.72
N ASP A 230 0.09 14.26 9.16
CA ASP A 230 -0.47 13.35 10.16
C ASP A 230 -1.51 12.43 9.54
N TYR A 231 -1.27 11.13 9.64
CA TYR A 231 -2.17 10.07 9.20
C TYR A 231 -2.79 9.41 10.42
N SER A 232 -4.09 9.65 10.63
CA SER A 232 -4.86 9.04 11.71
C SER A 232 -5.24 7.59 11.37
N ARG A 233 -5.32 6.72 12.38
CA ARG A 233 -5.78 5.34 12.20
C ARG A 233 -7.26 5.30 11.79
N SER A 234 -7.64 4.37 10.92
CA SER A 234 -9.03 4.12 10.52
C SER A 234 -9.67 2.91 11.22
N THR A 235 -8.88 2.11 11.93
CA THR A 235 -9.37 1.03 12.80
C THR A 235 -8.54 0.93 14.07
N GLU A 236 -9.16 0.48 15.15
CA GLU A 236 -8.48 0.17 16.43
C GLU A 236 -8.29 -1.34 16.64
N GLU A 237 -8.66 -2.14 15.64
CA GLU A 237 -8.55 -3.59 15.71
C GLU A 237 -7.20 -4.05 15.14
N LEU A 238 -6.40 -4.71 15.97
CA LEU A 238 -5.14 -5.29 15.53
C LEU A 238 -5.35 -6.53 14.65
N PRO A 239 -4.46 -6.77 13.68
CA PRO A 239 -4.41 -8.04 12.98
C PRO A 239 -4.07 -9.19 13.94
N PRO A 240 -4.64 -10.40 13.75
CA PRO A 240 -4.27 -11.54 14.58
C PRO A 240 -2.81 -11.94 14.36
N GLU A 241 -2.16 -12.49 15.38
CA GLU A 241 -0.77 -12.95 15.26
C GLU A 241 -0.67 -14.19 14.36
N ALA A 242 0.26 -14.15 13.41
CA ALA A 242 0.54 -15.27 12.53
C ALA A 242 1.18 -16.44 13.31
N LYS A 243 0.60 -17.63 13.18
CA LYS A 243 1.14 -18.83 13.81
C LYS A 243 2.33 -19.39 13.03
N GLU A 244 3.35 -19.82 13.73
CA GLU A 244 4.47 -20.54 13.13
C GLU A 244 4.03 -21.92 12.64
N ILE A 245 4.47 -22.30 11.43
CA ILE A 245 4.24 -23.62 10.86
C ILE A 245 5.56 -24.35 10.61
N LEU A 246 5.49 -25.68 10.55
CA LEU A 246 6.59 -26.50 10.06
C LEU A 246 6.70 -26.42 8.53
N PRO A 247 7.89 -26.65 7.95
CA PRO A 247 8.06 -26.69 6.50
C PRO A 247 7.16 -27.76 5.87
N HIS A 248 6.63 -27.45 4.70
CA HIS A 248 5.86 -28.41 3.92
C HIS A 248 6.81 -29.25 3.04
N PRO A 249 6.60 -30.58 2.93
CA PRO A 249 7.43 -31.47 2.12
C PRO A 249 7.62 -31.05 0.65
N TYR A 250 6.57 -30.56 -0.04
CA TYR A 250 6.71 -30.03 -1.41
C TYR A 250 7.63 -28.81 -1.57
N GLY A 251 7.96 -28.13 -0.47
CA GLY A 251 8.74 -26.89 -0.50
C GLY A 251 10.21 -27.03 -0.17
N ILE A 252 10.65 -28.20 0.30
CA ILE A 252 12.06 -28.41 0.65
C ILE A 252 12.86 -28.83 -0.56
N GLU A 253 14.15 -28.50 -0.53
CA GLU A 253 15.14 -29.01 -1.48
C GLU A 253 15.91 -30.18 -0.87
N LEU A 254 16.53 -31.01 -1.71
CA LEU A 254 17.34 -32.15 -1.25
C LEU A 254 18.44 -31.73 -0.26
N GLY A 255 19.14 -30.63 -0.54
CA GLY A 255 20.18 -30.10 0.34
C GLY A 255 19.65 -29.74 1.72
N GLN A 256 18.49 -29.08 1.77
CA GLN A 256 17.82 -28.71 3.02
C GLN A 256 17.38 -29.96 3.79
N LEU A 257 16.80 -30.96 3.12
CA LEU A 257 16.43 -32.24 3.75
C LEU A 257 17.65 -32.92 4.39
N VAL A 258 18.79 -32.96 3.69
CA VAL A 258 20.02 -33.55 4.20
C VAL A 258 20.55 -32.79 5.42
N THR A 259 20.49 -31.46 5.41
CA THR A 259 20.86 -30.63 6.57
C THR A 259 19.91 -30.90 7.74
N MET A 260 18.59 -30.95 7.49
CA MET A 260 17.59 -31.28 8.52
C MET A 260 17.82 -32.67 9.12
N LEU A 261 18.19 -33.68 8.32
CA LEU A 261 18.51 -35.02 8.80
C LEU A 261 19.77 -35.05 9.68
N LYS A 262 20.75 -34.18 9.40
CA LYS A 262 21.98 -34.06 10.20
C LYS A 262 21.75 -33.33 11.52
N ASP A 263 20.95 -32.26 11.50
CA ASP A 263 20.67 -31.41 12.66
C ASP A 263 19.59 -32.01 13.58
N ALA A 264 18.81 -32.97 13.08
CA ALA A 264 17.79 -33.66 13.86
C ALA A 264 18.39 -34.39 15.07
N LYS A 265 17.65 -34.43 16.18
CA LYS A 265 18.01 -35.29 17.32
C LYS A 265 17.98 -36.78 16.91
N PRO A 266 18.72 -37.67 17.59
CA PRO A 266 18.69 -39.11 17.31
C PRO A 266 17.27 -39.68 17.42
N MET A 267 16.64 -39.96 16.27
CA MET A 267 15.28 -40.49 16.19
C MET A 267 15.12 -41.37 14.93
N SER A 268 13.97 -42.03 14.82
CA SER A 268 13.64 -42.82 13.63
C SER A 268 13.25 -41.92 12.45
N VAL A 269 13.49 -42.36 11.21
CA VAL A 269 13.08 -41.62 10.00
C VAL A 269 11.57 -41.34 10.01
N SER A 270 10.74 -42.30 10.44
CA SER A 270 9.29 -42.07 10.53
C SER A 270 8.92 -41.00 11.56
N GLN A 271 9.64 -40.93 12.68
CA GLN A 271 9.40 -39.92 13.71
C GLN A 271 9.85 -38.55 13.21
N PHE A 272 11.02 -38.47 12.59
CA PHE A 272 11.54 -37.25 11.97
C PHE A 272 10.55 -36.67 10.95
N LEU A 273 10.05 -37.51 10.03
CA LEU A 273 9.08 -37.06 9.04
C LEU A 273 7.81 -36.49 9.67
N ASN A 274 7.37 -37.05 10.80
CA ASN A 274 6.19 -36.59 11.52
C ASN A 274 6.42 -35.30 12.33
N THR A 275 7.60 -35.13 12.93
CA THR A 275 7.89 -33.98 13.79
C THR A 275 8.46 -32.77 13.05
N SER A 276 9.09 -33.00 11.89
CA SER A 276 9.83 -31.95 11.17
C SER A 276 9.04 -31.36 10.00
N PHE A 277 7.94 -31.99 9.58
CA PHE A 277 7.14 -31.54 8.44
C PHE A 277 5.68 -31.32 8.79
N SER A 278 5.09 -30.29 8.17
CA SER A 278 3.66 -30.02 8.26
C SER A 278 2.85 -31.07 7.51
N ARG A 279 1.70 -31.47 8.07
CA ARG A 279 0.72 -32.41 7.48
C ARG A 279 1.25 -33.82 7.18
N VAL A 280 2.35 -34.24 7.80
CA VAL A 280 2.87 -35.62 7.68
C VAL A 280 2.46 -36.46 8.88
N SER A 281 1.40 -37.26 8.73
CA SER A 281 1.00 -38.25 9.74
C SER A 281 1.95 -39.45 9.77
N THR A 282 1.89 -40.24 10.84
CA THR A 282 2.64 -41.51 10.93
C THR A 282 2.30 -42.46 9.77
N SER A 283 1.05 -42.49 9.31
CA SER A 283 0.64 -43.29 8.15
C SER A 283 1.28 -42.81 6.85
N THR A 284 1.37 -41.49 6.64
CA THR A 284 2.05 -40.91 5.48
C THR A 284 3.56 -41.13 5.54
N ALA A 285 4.17 -40.94 6.71
CA ALA A 285 5.60 -41.22 6.92
C ALA A 285 5.96 -42.68 6.60
N LYS A 286 5.12 -43.64 6.99
CA LYS A 286 5.31 -45.07 6.64
C LYS A 286 5.27 -45.29 5.13
N ARG A 287 4.27 -44.76 4.42
CA ARG A 287 4.16 -44.87 2.95
C ARG A 287 5.39 -44.27 2.24
N VAL A 288 5.88 -43.13 2.72
CA VAL A 288 7.09 -42.49 2.18
C VAL A 288 8.32 -43.38 2.43
N CYS A 289 8.49 -43.94 3.62
CA CYS A 289 9.60 -44.85 3.90
C CYS A 289 9.53 -46.12 3.04
N GLU A 290 8.35 -46.72 2.87
CA GLU A 290 8.14 -47.91 2.05
C GLU A 290 8.49 -47.65 0.58
N ALA A 291 8.03 -46.53 0.01
CA ALA A 291 8.35 -46.13 -1.36
C ALA A 291 9.84 -45.79 -1.54
N ALA A 292 10.49 -45.23 -0.52
CA ALA A 292 11.93 -44.99 -0.49
C ALA A 292 12.78 -46.25 -0.21
N LYS A 293 12.14 -47.41 0.04
CA LYS A 293 12.79 -48.66 0.47
C LYS A 293 13.64 -48.50 1.75
N LEU A 294 13.21 -47.63 2.65
CA LEU A 294 13.85 -47.36 3.92
C LEU A 294 13.06 -47.98 5.08
N SER A 295 13.78 -48.52 6.06
CA SER A 295 13.15 -48.98 7.30
C SER A 295 12.60 -47.77 8.07
N THR A 296 11.34 -47.84 8.49
CA THR A 296 10.70 -46.80 9.30
C THR A 296 11.41 -46.56 10.63
N ARG A 297 12.16 -47.56 11.11
CA ARG A 297 12.96 -47.53 12.35
C ARG A 297 14.43 -47.18 12.12
N ALA A 298 14.85 -46.95 10.86
CA ALA A 298 16.20 -46.48 10.57
C ALA A 298 16.47 -45.18 11.33
N ASN A 299 17.70 -45.02 11.81
CA ASN A 299 18.10 -43.80 12.49
C ASN A 299 18.40 -42.71 11.45
N VAL A 300 17.91 -41.49 11.68
CA VAL A 300 18.13 -40.33 10.79
C VAL A 300 19.60 -40.08 10.43
N HIS A 301 20.52 -40.30 11.37
CA HIS A 301 21.96 -40.09 11.13
C HIS A 301 22.63 -41.20 10.33
N ARG A 302 21.94 -42.35 10.14
CA ARG A 302 22.44 -43.44 9.30
C ARG A 302 21.99 -43.31 7.84
N VAL A 303 21.11 -42.35 7.53
CA VAL A 303 20.62 -42.11 6.17
C VAL A 303 21.76 -41.56 5.32
N GLY A 304 22.25 -42.37 4.39
CA GLY A 304 23.29 -41.97 3.45
C GLY A 304 22.78 -40.98 2.39
N ARG A 305 23.68 -40.45 1.55
CA ARG A 305 23.28 -39.51 0.47
C ARG A 305 22.28 -40.12 -0.52
N HIS A 306 22.52 -41.35 -0.97
CA HIS A 306 21.63 -42.06 -1.89
C HIS A 306 20.26 -42.35 -1.27
N GLU A 307 20.24 -42.72 0.01
CA GLU A 307 19.02 -42.95 0.76
C GLU A 307 18.24 -41.65 0.99
N GLY A 308 18.93 -40.54 1.25
CA GLY A 308 18.33 -39.21 1.35
C GLY A 308 17.71 -38.73 0.05
N GLU A 309 18.33 -39.02 -1.10
CA GLU A 309 17.76 -38.74 -2.42
C GLU A 309 16.52 -39.59 -2.70
N ALA A 310 16.56 -40.89 -2.39
CA ALA A 310 15.40 -41.77 -2.51
C ALA A 310 14.24 -41.32 -1.62
N LEU A 311 14.55 -40.92 -0.38
CA LEU A 311 13.58 -40.35 0.55
C LEU A 311 12.97 -39.06 0.01
N TYR A 312 13.80 -38.15 -0.51
CA TYR A 312 13.34 -36.90 -1.12
C TYR A 312 12.39 -37.14 -2.29
N LYS A 313 12.77 -38.03 -3.22
CA LYS A 313 11.94 -38.34 -4.39
C LYS A 313 10.58 -38.93 -3.97
N SER A 314 10.59 -39.88 -3.04
CA SER A 314 9.37 -40.47 -2.50
C SER A 314 8.48 -39.43 -1.80
N LEU A 315 9.10 -38.50 -1.09
CA LEU A 315 8.40 -37.43 -0.37
C LEU A 315 7.71 -36.45 -1.34
N GLN A 316 8.31 -36.17 -2.50
CA GLN A 316 7.72 -35.33 -3.56
C GLN A 316 6.61 -36.05 -4.35
N GLU A 317 6.70 -37.37 -4.54
CA GLU A 317 5.68 -38.12 -5.29
C GLU A 317 4.44 -38.44 -4.44
N THR A 318 4.59 -38.51 -3.12
CA THR A 318 3.49 -38.83 -2.21
C THR A 318 2.51 -37.66 -2.13
N LYS A 319 1.21 -37.95 -2.31
CA LYS A 319 0.14 -36.94 -2.15
C LYS A 319 -0.05 -36.57 -0.67
N ILE A 320 0.29 -35.33 -0.32
CA ILE A 320 0.18 -34.77 1.03
C ILE A 320 -0.83 -33.61 1.02
N PRO A 321 -1.70 -33.47 2.04
CA PRO A 321 -2.62 -32.34 2.13
C PRO A 321 -1.90 -30.99 2.19
N PRO A 322 -2.50 -29.90 1.70
CA PRO A 322 -1.87 -28.59 1.75
C PRO A 322 -1.57 -28.14 3.20
N PRO A 323 -0.51 -27.33 3.40
CA PRO A 323 -0.15 -26.77 4.70
C PRO A 323 -1.30 -25.98 5.34
N SER A 324 -1.20 -25.77 6.67
CA SER A 324 -2.16 -24.90 7.37
C SER A 324 -2.05 -23.46 6.83
N THR A 325 -3.19 -22.77 6.81
CA THR A 325 -3.30 -21.38 6.34
C THR A 325 -3.20 -20.36 7.47
N ASP A 326 -3.21 -20.81 8.72
CA ASP A 326 -3.16 -19.97 9.93
C ASP A 326 -1.86 -19.16 10.07
N CYS A 327 -0.85 -19.47 9.27
CA CYS A 327 0.44 -18.75 9.24
C CYS A 327 0.42 -17.53 8.31
N VAL A 328 -0.66 -17.30 7.56
CA VAL A 328 -0.83 -16.15 6.68
C VAL A 328 -2.01 -15.33 7.17
N VAL A 329 -1.75 -14.06 7.45
CA VAL A 329 -2.76 -13.14 7.98
C VAL A 329 -3.07 -12.08 6.91
N PRO A 330 -4.16 -12.23 6.13
CA PRO A 330 -4.59 -11.20 5.19
C PRO A 330 -4.90 -9.88 5.90
N ILE A 331 -5.01 -8.78 5.13
CA ILE A 331 -5.51 -7.50 5.64
C ILE A 331 -7.02 -7.60 5.90
N GLY A 332 -7.74 -8.26 4.98
CA GLY A 332 -9.18 -8.42 5.00
C GLY A 332 -9.89 -7.33 4.18
N GLU A 333 -11.01 -7.71 3.55
CA GLU A 333 -11.72 -6.89 2.56
C GLU A 333 -12.18 -5.55 3.13
N GLN A 334 -12.79 -5.55 4.32
CA GLN A 334 -13.29 -4.34 4.98
C GLN A 334 -12.16 -3.36 5.35
N ARG A 335 -11.04 -3.88 5.86
CA ARG A 335 -9.87 -3.07 6.25
C ARG A 335 -9.17 -2.50 5.02
N LEU A 336 -9.07 -3.29 3.95
CA LEU A 336 -8.55 -2.87 2.65
C LEU A 336 -9.37 -1.73 2.04
N LEU A 337 -10.71 -1.81 2.12
CA LEU A 337 -11.62 -0.76 1.65
C LEU A 337 -11.45 0.53 2.45
N LYS A 338 -11.41 0.45 3.78
CA LYS A 338 -11.20 1.62 4.66
C LYS A 338 -9.86 2.31 4.40
N GLY A 339 -8.78 1.53 4.31
CA GLY A 339 -7.44 2.05 4.03
C GLY A 339 -7.35 2.70 2.64
N LEU A 340 -7.96 2.08 1.62
CA LEU A 340 -7.97 2.64 0.26
C LEU A 340 -8.80 3.93 0.19
N HIS A 341 -9.98 3.96 0.81
CA HIS A 341 -10.87 5.13 0.85
C HIS A 341 -10.24 6.33 1.54
N GLN A 342 -9.46 6.10 2.61
CA GLN A 342 -8.82 7.17 3.37
C GLN A 342 -7.79 7.96 2.56
N VAL A 343 -7.01 7.26 1.73
CA VAL A 343 -5.85 7.87 1.03
C VAL A 343 -6.15 8.14 -0.43
N VAL A 344 -6.84 7.22 -1.12
CA VAL A 344 -7.07 7.31 -2.56
C VAL A 344 -8.46 7.88 -2.82
N PRO A 345 -8.58 9.05 -3.50
CA PRO A 345 -9.88 9.56 -3.90
C PRO A 345 -10.50 8.67 -4.97
N GLY A 346 -11.80 8.44 -4.86
CA GLY A 346 -12.56 7.56 -5.73
C GLY A 346 -14.06 7.76 -5.50
N ASP A 347 -14.85 7.37 -6.49
CA ASP A 347 -16.32 7.36 -6.39
C ASP A 347 -16.83 5.92 -6.19
N PHE A 348 -16.03 4.93 -6.55
CA PHE A 348 -16.33 3.52 -6.42
C PHE A 348 -15.12 2.76 -5.89
N TYR A 349 -15.32 1.95 -4.86
CA TYR A 349 -14.29 1.11 -4.26
C TYR A 349 -14.77 -0.32 -4.17
N VAL A 350 -13.88 -1.27 -4.40
CA VAL A 350 -14.14 -2.70 -4.25
C VAL A 350 -12.90 -3.41 -3.71
N ALA A 351 -13.10 -4.37 -2.81
CA ALA A 351 -12.06 -5.28 -2.35
C ALA A 351 -12.47 -6.74 -2.50
N VAL A 352 -11.48 -7.61 -2.69
CA VAL A 352 -11.64 -9.07 -2.70
C VAL A 352 -10.44 -9.73 -2.05
N THR A 353 -10.69 -10.65 -1.12
CA THR A 353 -9.69 -11.54 -0.52
C THR A 353 -9.92 -12.96 -1.04
N ARG A 354 -8.92 -13.53 -1.73
CA ARG A 354 -9.01 -14.89 -2.28
C ARG A 354 -8.81 -15.94 -1.18
N PRO A 355 -9.35 -17.16 -1.37
CA PRO A 355 -8.97 -18.28 -0.51
C PRO A 355 -7.46 -18.55 -0.61
N PRO A 356 -6.83 -19.05 0.47
CA PRO A 356 -5.41 -19.37 0.45
C PRO A 356 -5.06 -20.42 -0.61
N ALA A 357 -3.96 -20.20 -1.31
CA ALA A 357 -3.35 -21.12 -2.25
C ALA A 357 -1.94 -21.49 -1.78
N VAL A 358 -1.28 -22.41 -2.48
CA VAL A 358 0.05 -22.92 -2.10
C VAL A 358 0.96 -22.89 -3.32
N TYR A 359 2.18 -22.37 -3.15
CA TYR A 359 3.24 -22.43 -4.16
C TYR A 359 4.50 -23.00 -3.51
N ARG A 360 5.14 -24.00 -4.12
CA ARG A 360 6.33 -24.68 -3.55
C ARG A 360 6.20 -24.97 -2.03
N GLY A 361 5.06 -25.51 -1.60
CA GLY A 361 4.81 -25.81 -0.18
C GLY A 361 4.59 -24.59 0.75
N ASN A 362 4.63 -23.37 0.24
CA ASN A 362 4.37 -22.15 1.01
C ASN A 362 2.92 -21.67 0.78
N PRO A 363 2.09 -21.57 1.82
CA PRO A 363 0.77 -20.97 1.72
C PRO A 363 0.88 -19.47 1.41
N PHE A 364 -0.01 -18.97 0.55
CA PHE A 364 -0.13 -17.56 0.23
C PHE A 364 -1.59 -17.17 -0.01
N VAL A 365 -1.90 -15.90 0.22
CA VAL A 365 -3.21 -15.28 -0.04
C VAL A 365 -3.01 -14.07 -0.94
N ILE A 366 -3.91 -13.89 -1.90
CA ILE A 366 -3.95 -12.70 -2.77
C ILE A 366 -5.19 -11.88 -2.41
N GLU A 367 -4.97 -10.60 -2.17
CA GLU A 367 -6.02 -9.61 -1.98
C GLU A 367 -5.90 -8.56 -3.08
N ALA A 368 -7.03 -8.10 -3.60
CA ALA A 368 -7.07 -7.06 -4.60
C ALA A 368 -8.14 -6.03 -4.26
N ALA A 369 -7.78 -4.75 -4.35
CA ALA A 369 -8.65 -3.61 -4.19
C ALA A 369 -8.62 -2.74 -5.45
N LEU A 370 -9.72 -2.06 -5.74
CA LEU A 370 -9.80 -1.12 -6.84
C LEU A 370 -10.60 0.10 -6.40
N ALA A 371 -10.04 1.28 -6.64
CA ALA A 371 -10.71 2.56 -6.59
C ALA A 371 -10.89 3.08 -8.02
N TYR A 372 -12.09 3.55 -8.34
CA TYR A 372 -12.43 4.13 -9.63
C TYR A 372 -13.08 5.51 -9.44
N GLY A 373 -12.71 6.45 -10.29
CA GLY A 373 -13.15 7.84 -10.20
C GLY A 373 -12.29 8.64 -9.23
N GLY A 374 -12.80 9.78 -8.79
CA GLY A 374 -12.04 10.72 -7.97
C GLY A 374 -11.46 11.89 -8.77
N ALA A 375 -11.41 13.05 -8.14
CA ALA A 375 -10.87 14.25 -8.74
C ALA A 375 -9.34 14.12 -8.76
N ASN A 376 -8.70 14.29 -9.93
CA ASN A 376 -7.24 14.25 -10.03
C ASN A 376 -6.59 15.23 -9.05
N ASN A 377 -5.41 14.95 -8.51
CA ASN A 377 -4.71 15.90 -7.62
C ASN A 377 -4.59 17.28 -8.27
N ALA A 378 -4.44 17.33 -9.60
CA ALA A 378 -4.56 18.53 -10.45
C ALA A 378 -5.78 19.42 -10.13
N THR A 379 -6.96 18.84 -9.95
CA THR A 379 -8.22 19.55 -9.67
C THR A 379 -8.35 20.04 -8.22
N LYS A 380 -7.61 19.45 -7.28
CA LYS A 380 -7.71 19.75 -5.83
C LYS A 380 -6.72 20.81 -5.34
N ILE A 381 -5.73 21.16 -6.14
CA ILE A 381 -4.68 22.10 -5.77
C ILE A 381 -5.25 23.51 -5.59
N THR A 382 -4.77 24.24 -4.58
CA THR A 382 -5.08 25.66 -4.41
C THR A 382 -4.24 26.50 -5.36
N LEU A 383 -4.69 27.73 -5.66
CA LEU A 383 -3.93 28.63 -6.53
C LEU A 383 -2.53 28.94 -5.95
N GLU A 384 -2.43 28.98 -4.62
CA GLU A 384 -1.18 29.16 -3.87
C GLU A 384 -0.22 27.98 -4.09
N GLN A 385 -0.69 26.75 -3.88
CA GLN A 385 0.10 25.53 -4.11
C GLN A 385 0.54 25.37 -5.57
N LEU A 386 -0.32 25.72 -6.53
CA LEU A 386 0.06 25.70 -7.95
C LEU A 386 1.20 26.68 -8.24
N THR A 387 1.15 27.86 -7.62
CA THR A 387 2.17 28.89 -7.77
C THR A 387 3.51 28.44 -7.20
N GLU A 388 3.49 27.80 -6.03
CA GLU A 388 4.67 27.21 -5.38
C GLU A 388 5.29 26.12 -6.26
N PHE A 389 4.49 25.15 -6.73
CA PHE A 389 4.96 24.09 -7.62
C PHE A 389 5.54 24.63 -8.94
N LEU A 390 4.97 25.69 -9.50
CA LEU A 390 5.49 26.31 -10.72
C LEU A 390 6.85 26.99 -10.50
N ASN A 391 7.07 27.55 -9.30
CA ASN A 391 8.33 28.20 -8.92
C ASN A 391 9.44 27.19 -8.61
N GLU A 392 9.10 26.06 -7.99
CA GLU A 392 10.05 25.00 -7.60
C GLU A 392 10.36 24.02 -8.75
N SER A 393 9.60 24.06 -9.84
CA SER A 393 9.70 23.10 -10.92
C SER A 393 10.89 23.35 -11.86
N ASP A 394 11.77 22.36 -11.97
CA ASP A 394 12.84 22.29 -12.98
C ASP A 394 12.36 22.01 -14.42
N ALA A 395 11.05 21.85 -14.64
CA ALA A 395 10.52 21.47 -15.94
C ALA A 395 10.72 22.57 -17.00
N ARG A 396 11.24 22.19 -18.17
CA ARG A 396 11.52 23.13 -19.27
C ARG A 396 10.26 23.62 -19.99
N THR A 397 9.18 22.84 -19.89
CA THR A 397 7.89 23.12 -20.55
C THR A 397 6.74 22.86 -19.58
N LEU A 398 5.65 23.61 -19.71
CA LEU A 398 4.42 23.36 -18.94
C LEU A 398 3.88 21.95 -19.16
N ARG A 399 4.02 21.40 -20.36
CA ARG A 399 3.63 20.00 -20.62
C ARG A 399 4.43 19.04 -19.74
N GLN A 400 5.75 19.22 -19.67
CA GLN A 400 6.62 18.40 -18.83
C GLN A 400 6.25 18.57 -17.35
N PHE A 401 6.06 19.80 -16.88
CA PHE A 401 5.61 20.11 -15.53
C PHE A 401 4.31 19.35 -15.18
N LEU A 402 3.27 19.50 -15.99
CA LEU A 402 1.98 18.84 -15.76
C LEU A 402 2.13 17.32 -15.65
N THR A 403 2.93 16.70 -16.53
CA THR A 403 3.15 15.24 -16.51
C THR A 403 4.07 14.74 -15.40
N SER A 404 4.99 15.56 -14.89
CA SER A 404 5.93 15.16 -13.85
C SER A 404 5.40 15.43 -12.44
N THR A 405 4.64 16.52 -12.28
CA THR A 405 4.18 17.01 -10.99
C THR A 405 2.85 16.39 -10.59
N PHE A 406 1.90 16.27 -11.53
CA PHE A 406 0.57 15.77 -11.24
C PHE A 406 0.44 14.29 -11.62
N GLN A 407 0.31 13.44 -10.61
CA GLN A 407 -0.01 12.03 -10.81
C GLN A 407 -1.33 11.90 -11.58
N GLY A 408 -1.31 11.08 -12.64
CA GLY A 408 -2.48 10.81 -13.47
C GLY A 408 -2.66 11.74 -14.66
N VAL A 409 -1.89 12.83 -14.78
CA VAL A 409 -1.91 13.68 -15.97
C VAL A 409 -0.99 13.07 -17.03
N GLY A 410 -1.55 12.22 -17.89
CA GLY A 410 -0.84 11.69 -19.06
C GLY A 410 -0.50 12.77 -20.09
N SER A 411 0.25 12.41 -21.14
CA SER A 411 0.61 13.35 -22.22
C SER A 411 -0.60 13.94 -22.93
N GLU A 412 -1.66 13.15 -23.11
CA GLU A 412 -2.92 13.62 -23.69
C GLU A 412 -3.70 14.52 -22.74
N GLY A 413 -3.72 14.20 -21.44
CA GLY A 413 -4.32 15.04 -20.42
C GLY A 413 -3.64 16.41 -20.30
N ALA A 414 -2.30 16.43 -20.30
CA ALA A 414 -1.52 17.67 -20.31
C ALA A 414 -1.84 18.53 -21.55
N ASN A 415 -2.01 17.91 -22.72
CA ASN A 415 -2.38 18.64 -23.93
C ASN A 415 -3.82 19.20 -23.87
N LYS A 416 -4.78 18.45 -23.30
CA LYS A 416 -6.16 18.94 -23.07
C LYS A 416 -6.17 20.15 -22.13
N ILE A 417 -5.44 20.09 -21.01
CA ILE A 417 -5.29 21.21 -20.07
C ILE A 417 -4.71 22.44 -20.75
N LEU A 418 -3.60 22.28 -21.49
CA LEU A 418 -2.96 23.40 -22.17
C LEU A 418 -3.84 24.00 -23.26
N LYS A 419 -4.64 23.19 -23.94
CA LYS A 419 -5.59 23.65 -24.95
C LYS A 419 -6.73 24.46 -24.33
N GLU A 420 -7.31 23.99 -23.23
CA GLU A 420 -8.37 24.70 -22.50
C GLU A 420 -7.85 26.02 -21.91
N ALA A 421 -6.62 26.01 -21.40
CA ALA A 421 -5.97 27.19 -20.85
C ALA A 421 -5.39 28.15 -21.91
N GLU A 422 -5.54 27.84 -23.21
CA GLU A 422 -5.02 28.61 -24.35
C GLU A 422 -3.48 28.79 -24.34
N PHE A 423 -2.73 27.86 -23.73
CA PHE A 423 -1.27 27.92 -23.68
C PHE A 423 -0.58 27.20 -24.85
N GLY A 424 0.52 27.79 -25.32
CA GLY A 424 1.40 27.14 -26.30
C GLY A 424 2.19 25.98 -25.68
N ALA A 425 2.43 24.92 -26.46
CA ALA A 425 3.05 23.66 -26.00
C ALA A 425 4.50 23.75 -25.43
N ARG A 426 5.15 24.92 -25.50
CA ARG A 426 6.55 25.14 -25.11
C ARG A 426 6.76 26.37 -24.22
N GLN A 427 5.76 26.81 -23.48
CA GLN A 427 5.99 27.84 -22.45
C GLN A 427 6.70 27.27 -21.23
N THR A 428 7.56 28.09 -20.61
CA THR A 428 8.34 27.73 -19.43
C THR A 428 7.53 28.05 -18.15
N PRO A 429 7.41 27.10 -17.20
CA PRO A 429 6.68 27.28 -15.94
C PRO A 429 7.06 28.55 -15.16
N ALA A 430 8.36 28.83 -15.02
CA ALA A 430 8.90 29.95 -14.25
C ALA A 430 8.63 31.35 -14.85
N LYS A 431 8.04 31.46 -16.05
CA LYS A 431 7.77 32.75 -16.72
C LYS A 431 6.29 33.12 -16.76
N LEU A 432 5.41 32.34 -16.13
CA LEU A 432 3.98 32.61 -16.11
C LEU A 432 3.62 33.81 -15.22
N LYS A 433 2.73 34.68 -15.71
CA LYS A 433 2.18 35.79 -14.93
C LYS A 433 1.07 35.28 -13.99
N PRO A 434 0.75 35.99 -12.89
CA PRO A 434 -0.31 35.57 -11.96
C PRO A 434 -1.68 35.33 -12.61
N LYS A 435 -2.05 36.12 -13.63
CA LYS A 435 -3.29 35.93 -14.40
C LYS A 435 -3.27 34.65 -15.26
N GLU A 436 -2.09 34.28 -15.76
CA GLU A 436 -1.89 33.06 -16.54
C GLU A 436 -1.91 31.83 -15.63
N ILE A 437 -1.36 31.95 -14.42
CA ILE A 437 -1.45 30.91 -13.38
C ILE A 437 -2.91 30.67 -12.97
N ALA A 438 -3.72 31.73 -12.81
CA ALA A 438 -5.14 31.60 -12.53
C ALA A 438 -5.91 30.90 -13.66
N LYS A 439 -5.63 31.23 -14.93
CA LYS A 439 -6.20 30.50 -16.08
C LYS A 439 -5.78 29.02 -16.11
N LEU A 440 -4.52 28.74 -15.81
CA LEU A 440 -4.03 27.36 -15.72
C LEU A 440 -4.73 26.60 -14.59
N HIS A 441 -4.94 27.25 -13.45
CA HIS A 441 -5.66 26.70 -12.29
C HIS A 441 -7.12 26.39 -12.62
N GLU A 442 -7.81 27.29 -13.31
CA GLU A 442 -9.18 27.10 -13.76
C GLU A 442 -9.30 25.94 -14.77
N ALA A 443 -8.38 25.87 -15.74
CA ALA A 443 -8.32 24.74 -16.67
C ALA A 443 -8.00 23.41 -15.97
N LEU A 444 -7.15 23.41 -14.95
CA LEU A 444 -6.86 22.22 -14.14
C LEU A 444 -8.09 21.72 -13.36
N ARG A 445 -9.04 22.61 -13.01
CA ARG A 445 -10.30 22.26 -12.35
C ARG A 445 -11.38 21.79 -13.32
N ASN A 446 -11.46 22.40 -14.49
CA ASN A 446 -12.58 22.20 -15.42
C ASN A 446 -12.33 21.08 -16.43
N VAL A 447 -11.07 20.78 -16.77
CA VAL A 447 -10.77 19.73 -17.75
C VAL A 447 -10.96 18.36 -17.12
N ASN A 448 -11.93 17.61 -17.65
CA ASN A 448 -12.14 16.23 -17.26
C ASN A 448 -11.02 15.34 -17.85
N LEU A 449 -10.11 14.91 -16.98
CA LEU A 449 -8.88 14.20 -17.33
C LEU A 449 -9.03 12.67 -17.37
N ASP A 450 -10.22 12.15 -17.07
CA ASP A 450 -10.52 10.72 -16.92
C ASP A 450 -10.07 9.87 -18.12
N GLU A 451 -10.11 10.40 -19.34
CA GLU A 451 -9.82 9.65 -20.57
C GLU A 451 -8.32 9.46 -20.86
N GLY A 452 -7.45 10.29 -20.27
CA GLY A 452 -6.00 10.30 -20.54
C GLY A 452 -5.13 9.82 -19.37
N GLN A 453 -5.74 9.42 -18.26
CA GLN A 453 -5.04 8.96 -17.07
C GLN A 453 -4.64 7.50 -17.21
N THR A 454 -3.37 7.18 -16.93
CA THR A 454 -2.95 5.79 -16.84
C THR A 454 -3.31 5.22 -15.48
N MET A 455 -3.79 3.98 -15.45
CA MET A 455 -4.10 3.29 -14.21
C MET A 455 -2.88 3.20 -13.29
N SER A 456 -3.08 3.51 -12.01
CA SER A 456 -2.08 3.36 -10.97
C SER A 456 -2.13 1.95 -10.37
N VAL A 457 -0.96 1.34 -10.12
CA VAL A 457 -0.84 -0.01 -9.56
C VAL A 457 -0.02 0.05 -8.27
N LEU A 458 -0.70 -0.12 -7.14
CA LEU A 458 -0.11 -0.24 -5.81
C LEU A 458 0.15 -1.73 -5.53
N ARG A 459 1.40 -2.07 -5.23
CA ARG A 459 1.84 -3.46 -5.06
C ARG A 459 2.33 -3.67 -3.65
N TYR A 460 1.85 -4.72 -3.00
CA TYR A 460 2.20 -5.02 -1.61
C TYR A 460 2.62 -6.49 -1.46
N ALA A 461 3.63 -6.71 -0.62
CA ALA A 461 4.05 -8.02 -0.17
C ALA A 461 4.11 -8.02 1.36
N ASN A 462 3.38 -8.90 2.03
CA ASN A 462 3.28 -8.96 3.48
C ASN A 462 3.04 -7.59 4.15
N ARG A 463 2.07 -6.82 3.63
CA ARG A 463 1.75 -5.44 4.05
C ARG A 463 2.83 -4.39 3.85
N VAL A 464 3.92 -4.72 3.14
CA VAL A 464 5.00 -3.80 2.77
C VAL A 464 4.80 -3.31 1.33
N PRO A 465 4.78 -1.99 1.08
CA PRO A 465 4.71 -1.43 -0.27
C PRO A 465 5.95 -1.75 -1.13
N LEU A 466 5.72 -2.03 -2.42
CA LEU A 466 6.75 -2.28 -3.42
C LEU A 466 6.76 -1.13 -4.45
N GLN A 467 7.69 -0.17 -4.32
CA GLN A 467 7.72 1.01 -5.18
C GLN A 467 8.52 0.81 -6.48
N PHE A 468 9.65 0.10 -6.44
CA PHE A 468 10.56 -0.02 -7.59
C PHE A 468 10.35 -1.29 -8.43
N GLN A 469 10.97 -1.33 -9.61
CA GLN A 469 10.97 -2.49 -10.52
C GLN A 469 9.58 -3.01 -10.93
N GLN A 470 8.65 -2.09 -11.17
CA GLN A 470 7.26 -2.44 -11.51
C GLN A 470 7.14 -3.37 -12.71
N ALA A 471 7.96 -3.19 -13.76
CA ALA A 471 7.92 -4.00 -14.98
C ALA A 471 8.30 -5.49 -14.76
N ALA A 472 9.18 -5.76 -13.81
CA ALA A 472 9.64 -7.12 -13.50
C ALA A 472 8.66 -7.87 -12.57
N CYS A 473 7.72 -7.17 -11.94
CA CYS A 473 6.82 -7.74 -10.96
C CYS A 473 5.69 -8.55 -11.60
N ALA A 474 5.45 -9.75 -11.07
CA ALA A 474 4.35 -10.62 -11.46
C ALA A 474 2.98 -9.95 -11.38
N ILE A 475 2.76 -9.06 -10.39
CA ILE A 475 1.51 -8.29 -10.24
C ILE A 475 1.27 -7.44 -11.48
N THR A 476 2.22 -6.57 -11.83
CA THR A 476 2.10 -5.65 -12.98
C THR A 476 1.93 -6.41 -14.28
N GLN A 477 2.70 -7.48 -14.48
CA GLN A 477 2.60 -8.34 -15.66
C GLN A 477 1.21 -8.98 -15.78
N THR A 478 0.64 -9.44 -14.67
CA THR A 478 -0.70 -10.03 -14.65
C THR A 478 -1.79 -8.98 -14.88
N VAL A 479 -1.61 -7.78 -14.35
CA VAL A 479 -2.50 -6.63 -14.57
C VAL A 479 -2.52 -6.22 -16.04
N ILE A 480 -1.35 -6.11 -16.69
CA ILE A 480 -1.24 -5.81 -18.13
C ILE A 480 -1.87 -6.94 -18.96
N GLY A 481 -1.63 -8.20 -18.59
CA GLY A 481 -2.16 -9.38 -19.27
C GLY A 481 -3.67 -9.62 -19.07
N THR A 482 -4.32 -8.89 -18.16
CA THR A 482 -5.77 -8.98 -17.95
C THR A 482 -6.50 -8.11 -18.97
N GLY A 483 -7.55 -8.65 -19.60
CA GLY A 483 -8.34 -7.92 -20.60
C GLY A 483 -9.31 -6.94 -19.96
N TRP A 484 -8.89 -5.69 -19.73
CA TRP A 484 -9.72 -4.68 -19.04
C TRP A 484 -10.86 -4.09 -19.90
N ARG A 485 -10.79 -4.26 -21.23
CA ARG A 485 -11.83 -3.80 -22.16
C ARG A 485 -13.21 -4.39 -21.89
N SER A 486 -13.28 -5.64 -21.44
CA SER A 486 -14.56 -6.28 -21.07
C SER A 486 -15.18 -5.69 -19.80
N TYR A 487 -14.40 -4.94 -19.01
CA TYR A 487 -14.84 -4.32 -17.77
C TYR A 487 -15.11 -2.82 -17.91
N GLY A 488 -15.08 -2.27 -19.13
CA GLY A 488 -15.41 -0.87 -19.40
C GLY A 488 -14.24 0.11 -19.39
N LEU A 489 -12.99 -0.38 -19.32
CA LEU A 489 -11.79 0.46 -19.43
C LEU A 489 -11.20 0.40 -20.85
N THR A 490 -10.57 1.47 -21.28
CA THR A 490 -9.79 1.47 -22.53
C THR A 490 -8.39 0.94 -22.24
N GLN A 491 -7.80 0.20 -23.18
CA GLN A 491 -6.45 -0.35 -23.01
C GLN A 491 -5.81 -0.43 -24.39
N SER A 492 -4.51 -0.14 -24.53
CA SER A 492 -3.74 -0.44 -25.75
C SER A 492 -3.06 -1.81 -25.63
N ARG A 493 -2.41 -2.32 -26.69
CA ARG A 493 -1.77 -3.66 -26.58
C ARG A 493 -0.57 -3.59 -25.64
N ASN A 494 -0.49 -4.54 -24.71
CA ASN A 494 0.63 -4.71 -23.78
C ASN A 494 0.95 -3.49 -22.89
N SER A 495 -0.07 -2.69 -22.57
CA SER A 495 0.05 -1.51 -21.72
C SER A 495 -0.94 -1.58 -20.55
N LEU A 496 -0.71 -0.73 -19.55
CA LEU A 496 -1.71 -0.51 -18.50
C LEU A 496 -2.97 0.13 -19.12
N PRO A 497 -4.16 -0.22 -18.66
CA PRO A 497 -5.40 0.42 -19.09
C PRO A 497 -5.40 1.93 -18.76
N SER A 498 -6.10 2.68 -19.59
CA SER A 498 -6.40 4.10 -19.39
C SER A 498 -7.73 4.24 -18.63
N GLY A 499 -7.74 5.14 -17.67
CA GLY A 499 -8.86 5.47 -16.80
C GLY A 499 -8.40 5.94 -15.42
N PRO A 500 -9.24 6.68 -14.68
CA PRO A 500 -8.99 7.10 -13.30
C PRO A 500 -9.18 5.90 -12.37
N VAL A 501 -8.29 4.93 -12.48
CA VAL A 501 -8.34 3.66 -11.74
C VAL A 501 -7.06 3.52 -10.94
N THR A 502 -7.20 3.21 -9.66
CA THR A 502 -6.10 2.78 -8.82
C THR A 502 -6.37 1.35 -8.36
N ILE A 503 -5.47 0.43 -8.70
CA ILE A 503 -5.54 -0.97 -8.27
C ILE A 503 -4.50 -1.20 -7.20
N MET A 504 -4.94 -1.74 -6.07
CA MET A 504 -4.08 -2.28 -5.03
C MET A 504 -4.08 -3.81 -5.11
N VAL A 505 -2.90 -4.42 -5.09
CA VAL A 505 -2.76 -5.87 -4.99
C VAL A 505 -1.80 -6.21 -3.87
N HIS A 506 -2.24 -7.07 -2.96
CA HIS A 506 -1.47 -7.55 -1.83
C HIS A 506 -1.27 -9.06 -1.92
N MET A 507 -0.02 -9.50 -1.77
CA MET A 507 0.34 -10.90 -1.58
C MET A 507 0.83 -11.10 -0.16
N ALA A 508 0.11 -11.93 0.61
CA ALA A 508 0.51 -12.37 1.93
C ALA A 508 1.06 -13.80 1.86
N SER A 509 2.24 -14.05 2.41
CA SER A 509 2.86 -15.39 2.41
C SER A 509 3.92 -15.50 3.51
N VAL A 510 4.17 -16.71 3.98
CA VAL A 510 5.27 -17.00 4.91
C VAL A 510 6.62 -16.67 4.28
N TRP A 511 6.77 -17.03 3.01
CA TRP A 511 7.92 -16.68 2.19
C TRP A 511 7.39 -16.02 0.93
N VAL A 512 7.86 -14.82 0.59
CA VAL A 512 7.50 -14.14 -0.66
C VAL A 512 8.64 -14.35 -1.65
N PRO A 513 8.37 -14.83 -2.88
CA PRO A 513 9.42 -15.11 -3.82
C PRO A 513 9.82 -13.80 -4.53
N PHE A 514 10.83 -13.12 -4.01
CA PHE A 514 11.36 -11.91 -4.62
C PHE A 514 12.31 -12.23 -5.77
N THR A 515 12.39 -11.33 -6.75
CA THR A 515 13.36 -11.43 -7.87
C THR A 515 14.79 -11.09 -7.46
N SER A 516 14.95 -10.36 -6.35
CA SER A 516 16.24 -9.95 -5.78
C SER A 516 16.17 -9.81 -4.26
N GLU A 517 17.33 -9.81 -3.60
CA GLU A 517 17.45 -9.61 -2.13
C GLU A 517 16.96 -8.23 -1.66
N SER A 518 16.87 -7.25 -2.56
CA SER A 518 16.32 -5.92 -2.25
C SER A 518 14.79 -5.89 -2.14
N LYS A 519 14.10 -7.00 -2.43
CA LYS A 519 12.64 -7.19 -2.24
C LYS A 519 11.77 -6.13 -2.94
N GLU A 520 12.00 -5.90 -4.23
CA GLU A 520 11.28 -4.87 -5.01
C GLU A 520 10.16 -5.42 -5.90
N ALA A 521 10.30 -6.68 -6.32
CA ALA A 521 9.38 -7.30 -7.25
C ALA A 521 9.17 -8.78 -6.90
N ILE A 522 7.93 -9.22 -7.07
CA ILE A 522 7.52 -10.61 -6.87
C ILE A 522 7.76 -11.37 -8.18
N ALA A 523 8.38 -12.54 -8.09
CA ALA A 523 8.67 -13.41 -9.22
C ALA A 523 7.40 -14.06 -9.80
N GLY A 524 7.40 -14.27 -11.12
CA GLY A 524 6.26 -14.77 -11.89
C GLY A 524 6.07 -16.28 -11.87
N TYR A 525 5.67 -16.86 -10.74
CA TYR A 525 5.29 -18.27 -10.67
C TYR A 525 3.88 -18.51 -11.25
N PRO A 526 3.63 -19.59 -11.99
CA PRO A 526 2.33 -19.87 -12.61
C PRO A 526 1.17 -19.95 -11.60
N GLU A 527 1.39 -20.51 -10.41
CA GLU A 527 0.40 -20.62 -9.34
C GLU A 527 0.01 -19.25 -8.81
N ILE A 528 0.99 -18.36 -8.61
CA ILE A 528 0.79 -16.99 -8.14
C ILE A 528 0.06 -16.17 -9.21
N GLN A 529 0.51 -16.22 -10.47
CA GLN A 529 -0.13 -15.50 -11.58
C GLN A 529 -1.57 -15.96 -11.83
N ARG A 530 -1.88 -17.24 -11.60
CA ARG A 530 -3.24 -17.77 -11.71
C ARG A 530 -4.16 -17.12 -10.67
N GLU A 531 -3.77 -17.12 -9.39
CA GLU A 531 -4.60 -16.52 -8.33
C GLU A 531 -4.68 -15.00 -8.45
N LEU A 532 -3.59 -14.32 -8.85
CA LEU A 532 -3.60 -12.90 -9.20
C LEU A 532 -4.65 -12.60 -10.28
N ARG A 533 -4.68 -13.38 -11.37
CA ARG A 533 -5.66 -13.20 -12.45
C ARG A 533 -7.09 -13.38 -11.95
N LEU A 534 -7.34 -14.40 -11.13
CA LEU A 534 -8.67 -14.66 -10.57
C LEU A 534 -9.14 -13.52 -9.64
N ALA A 535 -8.24 -12.97 -8.81
CA ALA A 535 -8.53 -11.81 -7.97
C ALA A 535 -8.88 -10.57 -8.82
N LEU A 536 -8.07 -10.27 -9.84
CA LEU A 536 -8.28 -9.14 -10.75
C LEU A 536 -9.58 -9.28 -11.55
N GLN A 537 -9.95 -10.50 -11.96
CA GLN A 537 -11.23 -10.75 -12.63
C GLN A 537 -12.42 -10.54 -11.68
N ALA A 538 -12.28 -10.86 -10.40
CA ALA A 538 -13.36 -10.65 -9.42
C ALA A 538 -13.67 -9.16 -9.22
N ILE A 539 -12.64 -8.32 -9.00
CA ILE A 539 -12.82 -6.86 -8.93
C ILE A 539 -13.27 -6.27 -10.27
N GLY A 540 -12.75 -6.78 -11.39
CA GLY A 540 -13.08 -6.32 -12.74
C GLY A 540 -14.56 -6.53 -13.08
N ARG A 541 -15.16 -7.66 -12.66
CA ARG A 541 -16.59 -7.91 -12.84
C ARG A 541 -17.45 -6.87 -12.11
N LYS A 542 -17.11 -6.55 -10.86
CA LYS A 542 -17.81 -5.54 -10.04
C LYS A 542 -17.67 -4.13 -10.63
N LEU A 543 -16.47 -3.75 -11.05
CA LEU A 543 -16.25 -2.49 -11.78
C LEU A 543 -17.08 -2.44 -13.07
N GLY A 544 -17.09 -3.53 -13.85
CA GLY A 544 -17.87 -3.60 -15.08
C GLY A 544 -19.38 -3.44 -14.85
N MET A 545 -19.92 -3.94 -13.73
CA MET A 545 -21.31 -3.71 -13.34
C MET A 545 -21.57 -2.23 -13.06
N TYR A 546 -20.71 -1.59 -12.26
CA TYR A 546 -20.77 -0.16 -11.96
C TYR A 546 -20.71 0.71 -13.23
N MET A 547 -19.75 0.44 -14.12
CA MET A 547 -19.58 1.18 -15.38
C MET A 547 -20.80 1.03 -16.31
N ARG A 548 -21.38 -0.17 -16.40
CA ARG A 548 -22.60 -0.40 -17.19
C ARG A 548 -23.82 0.30 -16.59
N ARG A 549 -23.93 0.41 -15.26
CA ARG A 549 -24.98 1.20 -14.60
C ARG A 549 -24.85 2.68 -14.99
N ARG A 550 -23.65 3.24 -14.85
CA ARG A 550 -23.38 4.65 -15.18
C ARG A 550 -23.60 4.97 -16.65
N LEU A 551 -23.19 4.07 -17.56
CA LEU A 551 -23.44 4.22 -19.00
C LEU A 551 -24.94 4.22 -19.32
N ARG A 552 -25.72 3.31 -18.73
CA ARG A 552 -27.18 3.27 -18.89
C ARG A 552 -27.84 4.57 -18.42
N VAL A 553 -27.46 5.06 -17.25
CA VAL A 553 -27.98 6.34 -16.70
C VAL A 553 -27.63 7.50 -17.62
N ARG A 554 -26.41 7.53 -18.17
CA ARG A 554 -25.98 8.57 -19.13
C ARG A 554 -26.79 8.50 -20.43
N GLU A 555 -26.96 7.32 -21.01
CA GLU A 555 -27.73 7.13 -22.25
C GLU A 555 -29.20 7.52 -22.06
N ALA A 556 -29.82 7.17 -20.93
CA ALA A 556 -31.18 7.60 -20.59
C ALA A 556 -31.26 9.13 -20.46
N GLY A 557 -30.28 9.75 -19.81
CA GLY A 557 -30.17 11.21 -19.70
C GLY A 557 -29.99 11.92 -21.04
N GLU A 558 -29.09 11.44 -21.89
CA GLU A 558 -28.83 11.97 -23.24
C GLU A 558 -30.08 11.84 -24.13
N ARG A 559 -30.75 10.69 -24.06
CA ARG A 559 -32.02 10.44 -24.75
C ARG A 559 -33.07 11.45 -24.30
N ARG A 560 -33.26 11.62 -23.00
CA ARG A 560 -34.21 12.59 -22.41
C ARG A 560 -33.89 14.03 -22.84
N ASN A 561 -32.63 14.42 -22.79
CA ASN A 561 -32.18 15.76 -23.21
C ASN A 561 -32.43 15.99 -24.71
N THR A 562 -32.16 14.98 -25.54
CA THR A 562 -32.44 15.01 -26.97
C THR A 562 -33.94 15.19 -27.23
N PHE A 563 -34.80 14.44 -26.54
CA PHE A 563 -36.25 14.62 -26.65
C PHE A 563 -36.69 16.02 -26.24
N LEU A 564 -36.22 16.55 -25.10
CA LEU A 564 -36.57 17.90 -24.65
C LEU A 564 -36.22 18.99 -25.68
N LYS A 565 -35.06 18.87 -26.34
CA LYS A 565 -34.67 19.79 -27.43
C LYS A 565 -35.64 19.74 -28.61
N TYR A 566 -36.03 18.56 -29.06
CA TYR A 566 -36.95 18.40 -30.20
C TYR A 566 -38.40 18.75 -29.87
N LEU A 567 -38.84 18.57 -28.62
CA LEU A 567 -40.20 18.88 -28.21
C LEU A 567 -40.53 20.38 -28.37
N GLY A 568 -39.54 21.25 -28.16
CA GLY A 568 -39.70 22.70 -28.38
C GLY A 568 -40.00 23.02 -29.85
N GLU A 569 -39.19 22.47 -30.76
CA GLU A 569 -39.37 22.63 -32.22
C GLU A 569 -40.69 22.06 -32.71
N ILE A 570 -41.08 20.87 -32.22
CA ILE A 570 -42.35 20.23 -32.59
C ILE A 570 -43.54 21.06 -32.08
N ALA A 571 -43.49 21.55 -30.84
CA ALA A 571 -44.56 22.38 -30.29
C ALA A 571 -44.75 23.67 -31.12
N GLN A 572 -43.66 24.32 -31.52
CA GLN A 572 -43.71 25.50 -32.39
C GLN A 572 -44.26 25.18 -33.78
N ALA A 573 -43.79 24.11 -34.43
CA ALA A 573 -44.25 23.72 -35.76
C ALA A 573 -45.75 23.38 -35.77
N VAL A 574 -46.23 22.64 -34.77
CA VAL A 574 -47.67 22.33 -34.62
C VAL A 574 -48.47 23.60 -34.32
N GLY A 575 -47.95 24.49 -33.47
CA GLY A 575 -48.58 25.79 -33.20
C GLY A 575 -48.75 26.65 -34.45
N GLN A 576 -47.75 26.64 -35.36
CA GLN A 576 -47.81 27.35 -36.64
C GLN A 576 -48.83 26.75 -37.61
N ILE A 577 -48.92 25.41 -37.70
CA ILE A 577 -49.86 24.72 -38.62
C ILE A 577 -51.31 24.96 -38.19
N GLU A 578 -51.61 24.85 -36.90
CA GLU A 578 -52.96 24.99 -36.34
C GLU A 578 -53.32 26.45 -36.00
N ASN A 579 -52.40 27.40 -36.25
CA ASN A 579 -52.58 28.83 -36.02
C ASN A 579 -52.94 29.17 -34.55
N TYR A 580 -52.26 28.52 -33.60
CA TYR A 580 -52.47 28.74 -32.16
C TYR A 580 -51.83 30.04 -31.66
N ALA A 581 -52.50 30.72 -30.72
CA ALA A 581 -51.88 31.79 -29.94
C ALA A 581 -50.76 31.23 -29.06
N ASP A 582 -49.70 32.02 -28.83
CA ASP A 582 -48.48 31.60 -28.10
C ASP A 582 -48.77 30.87 -26.78
N ASN A 583 -49.82 31.27 -26.06
CA ASN A 583 -50.23 30.65 -24.79
C ASN A 583 -50.61 29.17 -24.93
N ARG A 584 -51.20 28.75 -26.07
CA ARG A 584 -51.54 27.35 -26.34
C ARG A 584 -50.30 26.55 -26.78
N THR A 585 -49.35 27.19 -27.45
CA THR A 585 -48.08 26.58 -27.83
C THR A 585 -47.25 26.20 -26.60
N SER A 586 -47.21 27.07 -25.60
CA SER A 586 -46.56 26.78 -24.30
C SER A 586 -47.26 25.65 -23.53
N SER A 587 -48.60 25.64 -23.51
CA SER A 587 -49.39 24.55 -22.91
C SER A 587 -49.15 23.19 -23.60
N LEU A 588 -49.00 23.21 -24.94
CA LEU A 588 -48.69 22.01 -25.71
C LEU A 588 -47.29 21.48 -25.38
N TYR A 589 -46.30 22.36 -25.24
CA TYR A 589 -44.94 21.99 -24.84
C TYR A 589 -44.90 21.37 -23.44
N GLU A 590 -45.63 21.93 -22.47
CA GLU A 590 -45.71 21.36 -21.11
C GLU A 590 -46.33 19.96 -21.11
N ARG A 591 -47.44 19.76 -21.84
CA ARG A 591 -48.06 18.44 -22.01
C ARG A 591 -47.13 17.44 -22.70
N LEU A 592 -46.42 17.88 -23.74
CA LEU A 592 -45.44 17.06 -24.45
C LEU A 592 -44.28 16.67 -23.53
N CYS A 593 -43.84 17.58 -22.64
CA CYS A 593 -42.84 17.28 -21.63
C CYS A 593 -43.35 16.25 -20.60
N GLU A 594 -44.59 16.35 -20.13
CA GLU A 594 -45.19 15.34 -19.24
C GLU A 594 -45.24 13.96 -19.91
N VAL A 595 -45.75 13.89 -21.13
CA VAL A 595 -45.82 12.63 -21.90
C VAL A 595 -44.43 12.05 -22.13
N ALA A 596 -43.46 12.90 -22.46
CA ALA A 596 -42.07 12.47 -22.64
C ALA A 596 -41.50 11.90 -21.34
N LYS A 597 -41.73 12.53 -20.18
CA LYS A 597 -41.32 11.99 -18.88
C LYS A 597 -41.92 10.61 -18.63
N THR A 598 -43.22 10.43 -18.86
CA THR A 598 -43.91 9.14 -18.67
C THR A 598 -43.42 8.06 -19.65
N LYS A 599 -43.19 8.43 -20.91
CA LYS A 599 -42.74 7.48 -21.95
C LYS A 599 -41.27 7.12 -21.83
N THR A 600 -40.39 8.04 -21.42
CA THR A 600 -38.98 7.69 -21.11
C THR A 600 -38.92 6.73 -19.94
N LEU A 601 -39.71 6.94 -18.88
CA LEU A 601 -39.79 6.03 -17.75
C LEU A 601 -40.23 4.61 -18.19
N HIS A 602 -41.25 4.52 -19.05
CA HIS A 602 -41.71 3.24 -19.61
C HIS A 602 -40.70 2.57 -20.56
N ALA A 603 -39.98 3.34 -21.37
CA ALA A 603 -39.02 2.82 -22.34
C ALA A 603 -37.71 2.32 -21.69
N ASP A 604 -37.43 2.81 -20.49
CA ASP A 604 -36.26 2.41 -19.71
C ASP A 604 -36.49 1.09 -18.94
N MET A 605 -37.74 0.64 -18.79
CA MET A 605 -38.10 -0.70 -18.30
C MET A 605 -37.81 -1.77 -19.37
N LYS A 606 -36.97 -2.77 -19.06
CA LYS A 606 -36.66 -3.86 -20.00
C LYS A 606 -37.71 -4.97 -19.98
N VAL A 607 -37.95 -5.52 -21.16
CA VAL A 607 -38.79 -6.71 -21.40
C VAL A 607 -37.89 -7.92 -21.62
N ASP A 608 -38.20 -9.07 -21.03
CA ASP A 608 -37.44 -10.30 -21.23
C ASP A 608 -37.66 -10.90 -22.65
N ARG A 609 -36.94 -11.97 -22.98
CA ARG A 609 -37.11 -12.72 -24.25
C ARG A 609 -38.50 -13.35 -24.42
N LYS A 610 -39.33 -13.38 -23.38
CA LYS A 610 -40.68 -13.95 -23.37
C LYS A 610 -41.76 -12.85 -23.38
N GLY A 611 -41.38 -11.58 -23.52
CA GLY A 611 -42.33 -10.47 -23.60
C GLY A 611 -42.91 -10.05 -22.24
N ASN A 612 -42.38 -10.57 -21.13
CA ASN A 612 -42.80 -10.17 -19.80
C ASN A 612 -42.00 -8.94 -19.36
N PHE A 613 -42.70 -7.97 -18.76
CA PHE A 613 -42.05 -6.93 -17.98
C PHE A 613 -41.24 -7.63 -16.90
N VAL A 614 -39.92 -7.50 -16.95
CA VAL A 614 -39.11 -7.77 -15.78
C VAL A 614 -39.51 -6.64 -14.85
N ALA A 615 -40.29 -6.94 -13.80
CA ALA A 615 -40.40 -6.03 -12.68
C ALA A 615 -38.95 -5.66 -12.36
N GLU A 616 -38.64 -4.37 -12.36
CA GLU A 616 -37.45 -3.93 -11.65
C GLU A 616 -37.62 -4.51 -10.25
N ASP A 617 -36.97 -5.66 -10.02
CA ASP A 617 -36.38 -5.91 -8.71
C ASP A 617 -35.80 -4.56 -8.32
N SER A 618 -36.16 -4.11 -7.14
CA SER A 618 -35.59 -3.02 -6.36
C SER A 618 -34.05 -2.92 -6.50
N ASP A 619 -33.58 -2.57 -7.70
CA ASP A 619 -32.19 -2.55 -8.17
C ASP A 619 -31.54 -1.19 -7.87
N ASP A 620 -32.30 -0.28 -7.26
CA ASP A 620 -31.72 0.75 -6.40
C ASP A 620 -30.93 0.11 -5.24
N GLU A 621 -31.19 -1.17 -4.92
CA GLU A 621 -30.34 -2.07 -4.14
C GLU A 621 -29.81 -3.25 -4.98
N GLN A 622 -29.11 -3.00 -6.09
CA GLN A 622 -28.17 -4.03 -6.58
C GLN A 622 -27.14 -4.27 -5.48
N ASP A 623 -27.29 -5.35 -4.74
CA ASP A 623 -26.36 -5.75 -3.68
C ASP A 623 -24.99 -6.01 -4.31
N PHE A 624 -24.12 -5.01 -4.26
CA PHE A 624 -22.72 -5.12 -4.66
C PHE A 624 -21.91 -6.00 -3.68
N GLY A 625 -22.56 -6.46 -2.61
CA GLY A 625 -22.02 -7.09 -1.42
C GLY A 625 -21.37 -6.07 -0.49
N ASP A 626 -21.16 -6.46 0.75
CA ASP A 626 -20.45 -5.69 1.80
C ASP A 626 -19.03 -5.21 1.39
N ASN A 627 -18.50 -5.73 0.29
CA ASN A 627 -17.15 -5.48 -0.20
C ASN A 627 -17.07 -4.38 -1.26
N VAL A 628 -18.12 -3.55 -1.38
CA VAL A 628 -18.17 -2.41 -2.31
C VAL A 628 -18.64 -1.17 -1.57
N LEU A 629 -17.96 -0.06 -1.84
CA LEU A 629 -18.33 1.26 -1.33
C LEU A 629 -18.52 2.21 -2.51
N ILE A 630 -19.70 2.83 -2.59
CA ILE A 630 -20.04 3.84 -3.62
C ILE A 630 -20.24 5.17 -2.91
N ILE A 631 -19.60 6.22 -3.42
CA ILE A 631 -19.74 7.59 -2.92
C ILE A 631 -20.53 8.38 -3.95
N ASP A 632 -21.79 8.69 -3.62
CA ASP A 632 -22.61 9.55 -4.45
C ASP A 632 -22.19 11.00 -4.25
N ARG A 633 -21.43 11.54 -5.22
CA ARG A 633 -21.25 12.99 -5.35
C ARG A 633 -22.53 13.59 -5.91
N THR A 634 -23.52 13.80 -5.05
CA THR A 634 -24.56 14.78 -5.39
C THR A 634 -23.84 16.13 -5.42
N PRO A 635 -23.79 16.85 -6.56
CA PRO A 635 -23.30 18.22 -6.51
C PRO A 635 -24.22 18.97 -5.57
N ALA A 636 -23.67 19.53 -4.48
CA ALA A 636 -24.40 20.48 -3.68
C ALA A 636 -24.95 21.54 -4.65
N PRO A 637 -26.26 21.85 -4.62
CA PRO A 637 -26.79 22.91 -5.46
C PRO A 637 -25.95 24.15 -5.18
N ALA A 638 -25.39 24.74 -6.24
CA ALA A 638 -24.65 25.98 -6.14
C ALA A 638 -25.54 26.96 -5.38
N GLU A 639 -25.16 27.29 -4.15
CA GLU A 639 -25.77 28.38 -3.41
C GLU A 639 -25.51 29.63 -4.25
N THR A 640 -26.53 30.02 -5.01
CA THR A 640 -26.63 31.33 -5.59
C THR A 640 -26.57 32.32 -4.44
N ALA A 641 -25.39 32.90 -4.24
CA ALA A 641 -25.23 34.10 -3.43
C ALA A 641 -26.06 35.21 -4.07
N ALA A 642 -27.30 35.35 -3.61
CA ALA A 642 -28.17 36.48 -3.86
C ALA A 642 -28.84 36.84 -2.54
N ASP A 643 -28.40 37.96 -1.98
CA ASP A 643 -29.01 38.81 -0.94
C ASP A 643 -29.61 38.12 0.30
N ALA A 644 -28.83 38.11 1.38
CA ALA A 644 -29.36 38.06 2.75
C ALA A 644 -29.17 39.43 3.43
N ASP A 645 -30.29 40.12 3.62
CA ASP A 645 -30.47 41.37 4.35
C ASP A 645 -30.08 41.22 5.84
N PRO A 646 -29.28 42.10 6.47
CA PRO A 646 -28.71 41.87 7.81
C PRO A 646 -29.64 42.17 9.00
N SER A 647 -30.97 42.24 8.83
CA SER A 647 -31.86 42.85 9.85
C SER A 647 -32.62 41.92 10.80
N GLU A 648 -32.51 40.58 10.72
CA GLU A 648 -33.33 39.67 11.57
C GLU A 648 -32.59 38.83 12.63
N ALA A 649 -31.30 39.05 12.86
CA ALA A 649 -30.56 38.36 13.92
C ALA A 649 -30.62 39.08 15.29
N SER A 650 -31.80 39.49 15.76
CA SER A 650 -31.95 39.94 17.16
C SER A 650 -33.37 39.77 17.70
N LYS A 651 -33.83 38.53 17.89
CA LYS A 651 -34.92 38.19 18.84
C LYS A 651 -35.07 36.67 18.94
N SER A 652 -34.63 36.12 20.07
CA SER A 652 -35.16 34.91 20.75
C SER A 652 -34.05 34.09 21.43
N ARG A 653 -33.48 34.65 22.49
CA ARG A 653 -32.93 33.85 23.58
C ARG A 653 -33.66 34.25 24.84
N ASP A 654 -34.78 33.60 25.12
CA ASP A 654 -35.30 33.54 26.48
C ASP A 654 -36.13 32.27 26.73
N ALA A 655 -35.65 31.55 27.76
CA ALA A 655 -36.35 30.67 28.70
C ALA A 655 -37.17 29.45 28.21
N LYS A 656 -36.73 28.25 28.63
CA LYS A 656 -37.57 27.31 29.40
C LYS A 656 -36.75 26.23 30.14
N LYS A 657 -36.83 26.25 31.47
CA LYS A 657 -36.45 25.17 32.42
C LYS A 657 -37.44 24.00 32.34
N PRO A 658 -37.04 22.76 32.69
CA PRO A 658 -37.95 21.61 32.74
C PRO A 658 -38.71 21.55 34.07
N ARG A 659 -39.98 21.16 34.03
CA ARG A 659 -40.84 20.92 35.20
C ARG A 659 -40.89 19.42 35.50
N ALA A 660 -40.65 19.09 36.77
CA ALA A 660 -40.70 17.75 37.33
C ALA A 660 -42.11 17.13 37.26
N ALA A 661 -42.17 15.83 36.99
CA ALA A 661 -43.37 15.00 37.15
C ALA A 661 -43.31 14.29 38.52
N LYS A 662 -44.33 14.55 39.34
CA LYS A 662 -44.75 13.67 40.44
C LYS A 662 -46.18 13.22 40.14
N LYS A 663 -46.34 11.96 39.75
CA LYS A 663 -47.24 10.98 40.37
C LYS A 663 -46.93 9.61 39.81
#